data_AF-F4PPS8-F1
#
_entry.id   AF-F4PPS8-F1
#
_cell.length_a   1.000
_cell.length_b   1.000
_cell.length_c   1.000
_cell.angle_alpha   90.00
_cell.angle_beta   90.00
_cell.angle_gamma   90.00
#
_symmetry.space_group_name_H-M   'P 1'
#
loop_
_entity.id
_entity.type
_entity.pdbx_description
1 polymer ?
#
loop_
_entity_poly.entity_id
_entity_poly.type
_entity_poly.pdbx_seq_one_letter_code
_entity_poly.pdbx_strand_id
1 'polypeptide(L)'
;MSSIFHSLNLHMKDTDNNNNNVNTTTTITFQSIFRISYIRGLIFNHLNGGGGGGGEGGDENNKQSFKKGRDIIGLALLGMITQYAMPWNFIKHYINSQQVLLKRRRDIVISIYCIHPNATLDTLKHLIEWSQDFTPLQHSHCYLDLLVDIAEYGHRDILEFLITQYYPTHLSLGDPRDMADIAAINGHLSTLQFIDSLPREEDQPRYYKEIMQTVAEYGHLNVLEYLHSQDEHCTSRAMHNAATFGHFDVVKFLHDNKAEGCLEITMNQVASNGYFEILKVTIINTSSFSFDYCFLHDNRSEGCTKNAMDWASEFGHFEIVKFLHLNRTEGCSTHAMDNAARNGHFEILEWLHVNRSEGCTVDAMDHSFNLKILEFLHLNRTEGCTKNAMDHASMLDLQMVSFLYKNRTEGCTLDAIEYAIDNNNLDILKFLHENRIVKKKYPSNLINRIVSNNGELEMIEYVHTQLKSSCTSLAVNNAAKLGRLDIIQYLDKHFKTSSKIWSITTMDFAGQYGHLDIITYLNQHRTEGATYRAMDMAAKYGHREIVEFLHYNRTEGCTTSAMGYAAQNGGLQIVEFLYNNRTEGCSLDVLKPNTYLPVYCQVLDYLLPKYPLLFCKENISKEILKHLKKGYFEAMDWFDRNII
;
A
#
# COMPACT_ATOMS: atom_id res chain seq x y z
N MET A 1 -12.97 -26.03 -3.64
CA MET A 1 -14.41 -26.12 -3.28
C MET A 1 -15.17 -27.11 -4.16
N SER A 2 -15.16 -26.98 -5.50
CA SER A 2 -15.88 -27.89 -6.40
C SER A 2 -15.47 -29.38 -6.32
N SER A 3 -14.18 -29.70 -6.08
CA SER A 3 -13.74 -31.10 -5.94
C SER A 3 -14.12 -31.72 -4.59
N ILE A 4 -14.24 -30.90 -3.53
CA ILE A 4 -14.65 -31.33 -2.19
C ILE A 4 -16.13 -31.73 -2.19
N PHE A 5 -16.98 -30.95 -2.88
CA PHE A 5 -18.39 -31.28 -3.08
C PHE A 5 -18.60 -32.54 -3.94
N HIS A 6 -17.74 -32.80 -4.93
CA HIS A 6 -17.83 -34.01 -5.76
C HIS A 6 -17.51 -35.29 -4.97
N SER A 7 -16.48 -35.27 -4.10
CA SER A 7 -16.15 -36.41 -3.24
C SER A 7 -17.16 -36.65 -2.11
N LEU A 8 -17.80 -35.60 -1.60
CA LEU A 8 -18.88 -35.72 -0.60
C LEU A 8 -20.12 -36.42 -1.17
N ASN A 9 -20.47 -36.17 -2.44
CA ASN A 9 -21.61 -36.82 -3.10
C ASN A 9 -21.39 -38.31 -3.40
N LEU A 10 -20.15 -38.74 -3.60
CA LEU A 10 -19.81 -40.15 -3.83
C LEU A 10 -19.95 -40.98 -2.54
N HIS A 11 -19.59 -40.43 -1.37
CA HIS A 11 -19.64 -41.16 -0.11
C HIS A 11 -21.06 -41.30 0.47
N MET A 12 -21.96 -40.35 0.19
CA MET A 12 -23.36 -40.44 0.65
C MET A 12 -24.17 -41.50 -0.10
N LYS A 13 -23.78 -41.86 -1.33
CA LYS A 13 -24.44 -42.95 -2.10
C LYS A 13 -24.11 -44.35 -1.58
N ASP A 14 -22.94 -44.55 -0.96
CA ASP A 14 -22.54 -45.86 -0.44
C ASP A 14 -23.20 -46.23 0.90
N THR A 15 -23.72 -45.23 1.64
CA THR A 15 -24.41 -45.45 2.91
C THR A 15 -25.92 -45.74 2.78
N ASP A 16 -26.54 -45.43 1.64
CA ASP A 16 -27.99 -45.59 1.43
C ASP A 16 -28.41 -46.99 0.97
N ASN A 17 -27.48 -47.89 0.65
CA ASN A 17 -27.80 -49.22 0.12
C ASN A 17 -28.04 -50.29 1.18
N ASN A 18 -28.11 -49.94 2.48
CA ASN A 18 -28.18 -50.95 3.54
C ASN A 18 -29.10 -50.68 4.73
N ASN A 19 -30.06 -49.74 4.68
CA ASN A 19 -31.10 -49.69 5.71
C ASN A 19 -32.42 -49.09 5.19
N ASN A 20 -33.43 -49.96 5.08
CA ASN A 20 -34.83 -49.53 4.99
C ASN A 20 -35.28 -48.95 6.33
N ASN A 21 -36.02 -47.85 6.25
CA ASN A 21 -36.75 -47.12 7.32
C ASN A 21 -35.91 -46.26 8.28
N VAL A 22 -35.95 -44.94 8.07
CA VAL A 22 -36.63 -43.92 8.90
C VAL A 22 -36.24 -42.54 8.35
N ASN A 23 -37.24 -41.71 8.01
CA ASN A 23 -37.03 -40.31 7.64
C ASN A 23 -36.61 -39.49 8.87
N THR A 24 -35.32 -39.18 9.00
CA THR A 24 -34.82 -38.07 9.81
C THR A 24 -33.92 -37.19 8.94
N THR A 25 -34.36 -35.98 8.65
CA THR A 25 -33.56 -34.93 8.02
C THR A 25 -32.45 -34.52 8.99
N THR A 26 -31.30 -35.20 8.93
CA THR A 26 -30.12 -34.84 9.71
C THR A 26 -29.44 -33.64 9.08
N THR A 27 -29.54 -32.48 9.74
CA THR A 27 -28.83 -31.26 9.34
C THR A 27 -27.32 -31.48 9.47
N ILE A 28 -26.62 -31.64 8.35
CA ILE A 28 -25.16 -31.79 8.33
C ILE A 28 -24.53 -30.42 8.62
N THR A 29 -23.91 -30.27 9.79
CA THR A 29 -23.18 -29.06 10.20
C THR A 29 -21.71 -29.11 9.74
N PHE A 30 -21.05 -27.96 9.66
CA PHE A 30 -19.60 -27.90 9.42
C PHE A 30 -18.81 -28.73 10.45
N GLN A 31 -19.24 -28.75 11.71
CA GLN A 31 -18.65 -29.56 12.77
C GLN A 31 -18.70 -31.06 12.44
N SER A 32 -19.83 -31.55 11.92
CA SER A 32 -19.96 -32.95 11.49
C SER A 32 -19.11 -33.28 10.27
N ILE A 33 -18.95 -32.33 9.33
CA ILE A 33 -18.08 -32.49 8.16
C ILE A 33 -16.60 -32.48 8.60
N PHE A 34 -16.21 -31.58 9.50
CA PHE A 34 -14.83 -31.42 9.96
C PHE A 34 -14.38 -32.55 10.90
N ARG A 35 -15.32 -33.30 11.49
CA ARG A 35 -15.02 -34.53 12.25
C ARG A 35 -14.61 -35.70 11.34
N ILE A 36 -14.90 -35.63 10.04
CA ILE A 36 -14.45 -36.64 9.07
C ILE A 36 -12.94 -36.48 8.88
N SER A 37 -12.18 -37.46 9.36
CA SER A 37 -10.71 -37.44 9.38
C SER A 37 -10.10 -37.16 8.00
N TYR A 38 -10.69 -37.70 6.93
CA TYR A 38 -10.29 -37.49 5.55
C TYR A 38 -10.47 -36.03 5.11
N ILE A 39 -11.65 -35.43 5.36
CA ILE A 39 -11.93 -34.03 5.00
C ILE A 39 -11.06 -33.07 5.81
N ARG A 40 -10.93 -33.34 7.12
CA ARG A 40 -9.99 -32.61 7.98
C ARG A 40 -8.57 -32.68 7.44
N GLY A 41 -8.12 -33.85 6.98
CA GLY A 41 -6.83 -34.06 6.34
C GLY A 41 -6.68 -33.25 5.04
N LEU A 42 -7.70 -33.24 4.18
CA LEU A 42 -7.71 -32.45 2.94
C LEU A 42 -7.65 -30.94 3.20
N ILE A 43 -8.38 -30.43 4.19
CA ILE A 43 -8.36 -29.00 4.57
C ILE A 43 -6.96 -28.59 5.04
N PHE A 44 -6.36 -29.36 5.96
CA PHE A 44 -5.01 -29.05 6.46
C PHE A 44 -3.92 -29.25 5.40
N ASN A 45 -4.08 -30.20 4.48
CA ASN A 45 -3.16 -30.39 3.36
C ASN A 45 -3.26 -29.25 2.34
N HIS A 46 -4.45 -28.68 2.10
CA HIS A 46 -4.60 -27.49 1.26
C HIS A 46 -4.02 -26.23 1.92
N LEU A 47 -4.19 -26.07 3.23
CA LEU A 47 -3.60 -24.95 3.98
C LEU A 47 -2.07 -25.03 4.06
N ASN A 48 -1.50 -26.24 4.11
CA ASN A 48 -0.05 -26.46 4.12
C ASN A 48 0.57 -26.60 2.71
N GLY A 49 -0.25 -26.85 1.68
CA GLY A 49 0.18 -27.25 0.33
C GLY A 49 0.23 -26.14 -0.72
N GLY A 50 0.04 -24.87 -0.33
CA GLY A 50 0.08 -23.73 -1.26
C GLY A 50 1.49 -23.21 -1.61
N GLY A 51 2.56 -23.87 -1.16
CA GLY A 51 3.95 -23.46 -1.40
C GLY A 51 4.73 -24.51 -2.19
N GLY A 52 4.49 -24.61 -3.49
CA GLY A 52 5.26 -25.52 -4.34
C GLY A 52 4.78 -25.59 -5.78
N GLY A 53 5.01 -24.53 -6.56
CA GLY A 53 4.77 -24.54 -8.01
C GLY A 53 4.99 -23.20 -8.69
N GLY A 54 6.21 -22.98 -9.19
CA GLY A 54 6.64 -22.10 -10.29
C GLY A 54 5.90 -20.79 -10.60
N GLY A 55 6.58 -19.67 -10.34
CA GLY A 55 6.28 -18.35 -10.89
C GLY A 55 7.28 -17.32 -10.39
N GLU A 56 8.12 -16.80 -11.27
CA GLU A 56 9.13 -15.77 -11.00
C GLU A 56 8.48 -14.41 -10.68
N GLY A 57 9.07 -13.67 -9.73
CA GLY A 57 8.90 -12.21 -9.54
C GLY A 57 7.77 -11.75 -8.62
N GLY A 58 8.09 -11.43 -7.36
CA GLY A 58 7.21 -10.65 -6.47
C GLY A 58 7.48 -10.84 -4.97
N ASP A 59 7.99 -9.80 -4.31
CA ASP A 59 8.10 -9.54 -2.86
C ASP A 59 8.11 -10.73 -1.87
N GLU A 60 9.29 -11.06 -1.33
CA GLU A 60 9.48 -12.09 -0.28
C GLU A 60 8.98 -11.69 1.13
N ASN A 61 8.22 -10.61 1.29
CA ASN A 61 7.83 -10.10 2.61
C ASN A 61 6.44 -10.49 3.12
N ASN A 62 5.72 -11.43 2.48
CA ASN A 62 4.41 -11.85 2.99
C ASN A 62 4.12 -13.37 2.87
N LYS A 63 5.07 -14.21 3.29
CA LYS A 63 4.75 -15.60 3.63
C LYS A 63 3.90 -15.61 4.90
N GLN A 64 2.57 -15.69 4.74
CA GLN A 64 1.64 -15.92 5.84
C GLN A 64 2.01 -17.25 6.54
N SER A 65 2.77 -17.15 7.63
CA SER A 65 3.14 -18.26 8.49
C SER A 65 1.88 -18.73 9.25
N PHE A 66 1.20 -19.75 8.73
CA PHE A 66 0.08 -20.38 9.42
C PHE A 66 0.58 -21.06 10.71
N LYS A 67 0.26 -20.48 11.88
CA LYS A 67 0.57 -21.09 13.19
C LYS A 67 -0.44 -22.20 13.48
N LYS A 68 0.02 -23.35 13.99
CA LYS A 68 -0.90 -24.41 14.41
C LYS A 68 -1.66 -23.94 15.65
N GLY A 69 -2.90 -24.39 15.85
CA GLY A 69 -3.75 -23.93 16.96
C GLY A 69 -3.13 -24.06 18.36
N ARG A 70 -2.23 -25.02 18.56
CA ARG A 70 -1.45 -25.16 19.81
C ARG A 70 -0.35 -24.12 19.98
N ASP A 71 0.19 -23.59 18.88
CA ASP A 71 1.28 -22.61 18.88
C ASP A 71 0.75 -21.20 19.19
N ILE A 72 -0.58 -20.99 19.08
CA ILE A 72 -1.29 -19.75 19.45
C ILE A 72 -1.18 -19.45 20.96
N ILE A 73 -0.99 -20.50 21.78
CA ILE A 73 -0.84 -20.39 23.24
C ILE A 73 0.46 -19.63 23.61
N GLY A 74 1.50 -19.73 22.78
CA GLY A 74 2.80 -19.09 23.00
C GLY A 74 2.88 -17.64 22.50
N LEU A 75 1.78 -17.04 22.05
CA LEU A 75 1.77 -15.68 21.55
C LEU A 75 1.93 -14.66 22.69
N ALA A 76 2.75 -13.64 22.45
CA ALA A 76 2.87 -12.51 23.34
C ALA A 76 1.50 -11.84 23.60
N LEU A 77 1.36 -11.22 24.77
CA LEU A 77 0.16 -10.48 25.18
C LEU A 77 -1.19 -11.22 25.09
N LEU A 78 -1.20 -12.55 25.27
CA LEU A 78 -2.44 -13.34 25.05
C LEU A 78 -2.98 -13.13 23.62
N GLY A 79 -2.10 -13.17 22.60
CA GLY A 79 -2.48 -12.97 21.19
C GLY A 79 -3.65 -13.85 20.72
N MET A 80 -3.91 -14.98 21.38
CA MET A 80 -5.13 -15.76 21.19
C MET A 80 -6.42 -14.94 21.35
N ILE A 81 -6.40 -13.88 22.14
CA ILE A 81 -7.52 -12.98 22.42
C ILE A 81 -7.47 -11.77 21.48
N THR A 82 -6.32 -11.08 21.41
CA THR A 82 -6.23 -9.80 20.69
C THR A 82 -6.04 -9.94 19.18
N GLN A 83 -5.35 -10.98 18.72
CA GLN A 83 -5.07 -11.21 17.29
C GLN A 83 -6.06 -12.16 16.64
N TYR A 84 -6.62 -13.10 17.41
CA TYR A 84 -7.49 -14.15 16.87
C TYR A 84 -8.91 -14.12 17.43
N ALA A 85 -9.17 -13.35 18.50
CA ALA A 85 -10.44 -13.34 19.24
C ALA A 85 -11.01 -14.74 19.46
N MET A 86 -10.17 -15.64 19.99
CA MET A 86 -10.57 -17.01 20.24
C MET A 86 -11.77 -17.06 21.20
N PRO A 87 -12.68 -18.03 21.06
CA PRO A 87 -13.82 -18.15 21.96
C PRO A 87 -13.38 -18.52 23.39
N TRP A 88 -14.18 -18.12 24.38
CA TRP A 88 -13.89 -18.37 25.79
C TRP A 88 -13.58 -19.83 26.11
N ASN A 89 -14.30 -20.77 25.48
CA ASN A 89 -14.08 -22.21 25.67
C ASN A 89 -12.66 -22.66 25.35
N PHE A 90 -11.95 -21.95 24.49
CA PHE A 90 -10.53 -22.17 24.23
C PHE A 90 -9.67 -21.40 25.23
N ILE A 91 -9.95 -20.11 25.40
CA ILE A 91 -9.19 -19.17 26.24
C ILE A 91 -9.08 -19.63 27.71
N LYS A 92 -10.18 -20.11 28.30
CA LYS A 92 -10.29 -20.43 29.74
C LYS A 92 -9.25 -21.43 30.25
N HIS A 93 -8.75 -22.29 29.38
CA HIS A 93 -7.75 -23.31 29.72
C HIS A 93 -6.32 -22.74 29.84
N TYR A 94 -6.09 -21.53 29.33
CA TYR A 94 -4.75 -20.92 29.26
C TYR A 94 -4.62 -19.67 30.13
N ILE A 95 -5.74 -19.10 30.56
CA ILE A 95 -5.76 -17.88 31.36
C ILE A 95 -5.50 -18.13 32.87
N ASN A 96 -5.64 -19.36 33.37
CA ASN A 96 -5.92 -19.56 34.79
C ASN A 96 -4.92 -20.40 35.62
N SER A 97 -3.62 -20.44 35.29
CA SER A 97 -2.70 -21.28 36.08
C SER A 97 -1.43 -20.65 36.66
N GLN A 98 -0.99 -19.42 36.34
CA GLN A 98 0.19 -18.83 37.02
C GLN A 98 0.54 -17.35 36.71
N GLN A 99 -0.21 -16.63 35.87
CA GLN A 99 0.19 -15.28 35.43
C GLN A 99 -0.55 -14.17 36.21
N VAL A 100 0.13 -13.52 37.15
CA VAL A 100 -0.32 -12.24 37.71
C VAL A 100 -0.07 -11.16 36.65
N LEU A 101 -1.04 -10.94 35.76
CA LEU A 101 -0.96 -9.84 34.79
C LEU A 101 -1.34 -8.52 35.47
N LEU A 102 -0.62 -7.44 35.16
CA LEU A 102 -0.98 -6.09 35.61
C LEU A 102 -2.39 -5.72 35.11
N LYS A 103 -3.19 -5.04 35.93
CA LYS A 103 -4.55 -4.56 35.57
C LYS A 103 -4.58 -3.90 34.20
N ARG A 104 -3.68 -2.94 33.98
CA ARG A 104 -3.54 -2.19 32.73
C ARG A 104 -3.40 -3.09 31.49
N ARG A 105 -2.77 -4.26 31.63
CA ARG A 105 -2.60 -5.23 30.55
C ARG A 105 -3.90 -5.97 30.23
N ARG A 106 -4.69 -6.33 31.24
CA ARG A 106 -5.99 -6.96 31.04
C ARG A 106 -6.96 -5.98 30.37
N ASP A 107 -6.96 -4.72 30.81
CA ASP A 107 -7.80 -3.67 30.23
C ASP A 107 -7.53 -3.48 28.73
N ILE A 108 -6.26 -3.44 28.30
CA ILE A 108 -5.89 -3.32 26.88
C ILE A 108 -6.33 -4.57 26.08
N VAL A 109 -6.12 -5.77 26.61
CA VAL A 109 -6.47 -7.02 25.92
C VAL A 109 -7.99 -7.12 25.68
N ILE A 110 -8.78 -6.76 26.69
CA ILE A 110 -10.25 -6.75 26.59
C ILE A 110 -10.71 -5.66 25.62
N SER A 111 -10.11 -4.47 25.67
CA SER A 111 -10.45 -3.37 24.76
C SER A 111 -10.20 -3.74 23.29
N ILE A 112 -9.04 -4.33 22.98
CA ILE A 112 -8.71 -4.80 21.62
C ILE A 112 -9.65 -5.94 21.20
N TYR A 113 -10.03 -6.82 22.12
CA TYR A 113 -10.99 -7.89 21.83
C TYR A 113 -12.35 -7.33 21.40
N CYS A 114 -12.85 -6.29 22.08
CA CYS A 114 -14.17 -5.71 21.78
C CYS A 114 -14.31 -5.14 20.36
N ILE A 115 -13.21 -4.74 19.72
CA ILE A 115 -13.18 -4.14 18.38
C ILE A 115 -12.76 -5.15 17.29
N HIS A 116 -12.55 -6.41 17.67
CA HIS A 116 -12.07 -7.42 16.75
C HIS A 116 -13.24 -8.03 15.93
N PRO A 117 -13.13 -8.24 14.60
CA PRO A 117 -14.24 -8.72 13.77
C PRO A 117 -14.93 -10.03 14.23
N ASN A 118 -14.17 -10.93 14.86
CA ASN A 118 -14.66 -12.20 15.43
C ASN A 118 -15.12 -12.12 16.89
N ALA A 119 -15.21 -10.92 17.47
CA ALA A 119 -15.62 -10.75 18.86
C ALA A 119 -17.06 -11.22 19.07
N THR A 120 -17.29 -11.84 20.22
CA THR A 120 -18.60 -12.30 20.67
C THR A 120 -18.88 -11.80 22.07
N LEU A 121 -20.13 -11.41 22.31
CA LEU A 121 -20.61 -10.97 23.63
C LEU A 121 -20.42 -12.05 24.72
N ASP A 122 -20.61 -13.34 24.37
CA ASP A 122 -20.42 -14.46 25.28
C ASP A 122 -18.99 -14.50 25.86
N THR A 123 -18.00 -14.42 24.97
CA THR A 123 -16.60 -14.44 25.40
C THR A 123 -16.22 -13.14 26.11
N LEU A 124 -16.77 -11.98 25.70
CA LEU A 124 -16.55 -10.73 26.42
C LEU A 124 -17.01 -10.79 27.88
N LYS A 125 -18.21 -11.34 28.14
CA LYS A 125 -18.75 -11.50 29.50
C LYS A 125 -17.79 -12.27 30.39
N HIS A 126 -17.24 -13.38 29.87
CA HIS A 126 -16.26 -14.16 30.60
C HIS A 126 -14.89 -13.48 30.76
N LEU A 127 -14.44 -12.70 29.78
CA LEU A 127 -13.22 -11.90 29.91
C LEU A 127 -13.37 -10.81 30.99
N ILE A 128 -14.56 -10.24 31.16
CA ILE A 128 -14.88 -9.31 32.23
C ILE A 128 -14.97 -10.02 33.58
N GLU A 129 -15.56 -11.22 33.65
CA GLU A 129 -15.50 -12.05 34.87
C GLU A 129 -14.07 -12.38 35.28
N TRP A 130 -13.18 -12.60 34.30
CA TRP A 130 -11.76 -12.80 34.52
C TRP A 130 -11.03 -11.53 35.01
N SER A 131 -11.47 -10.35 34.57
CA SER A 131 -10.92 -9.05 34.97
C SER A 131 -12.00 -8.18 35.63
N GLN A 132 -12.40 -8.54 36.86
CA GLN A 132 -13.49 -7.87 37.58
C GLN A 132 -13.27 -6.37 37.84
N ASP A 133 -12.01 -5.91 37.79
CA ASP A 133 -11.61 -4.51 37.90
C ASP A 133 -11.52 -3.78 36.55
N PHE A 134 -12.04 -4.38 35.47
CA PHE A 134 -12.07 -3.77 34.14
C PHE A 134 -12.86 -2.46 34.15
N THR A 135 -12.24 -1.42 33.62
CA THR A 135 -12.80 -0.07 33.52
C THR A 135 -12.65 0.44 32.08
N PRO A 136 -13.75 0.61 31.31
CA PRO A 136 -13.68 1.00 29.90
C PRO A 136 -13.02 2.37 29.61
N LEU A 137 -12.89 3.27 30.60
CA LEU A 137 -12.64 4.71 30.35
C LEU A 137 -11.50 5.42 31.13
N GLN A 138 -10.63 4.74 31.89
CA GLN A 138 -9.60 5.46 32.68
C GLN A 138 -8.20 5.47 32.07
N HIS A 139 -8.06 5.92 30.82
CA HIS A 139 -6.75 6.33 30.31
C HIS A 139 -6.84 7.66 29.57
N SER A 140 -6.80 8.75 30.35
CA SER A 140 -6.70 10.15 29.91
C SER A 140 -5.51 10.47 28.99
N HIS A 141 -4.71 9.49 28.58
CA HIS A 141 -3.50 9.68 27.78
C HIS A 141 -3.31 8.64 26.65
N CYS A 142 -4.31 7.84 26.29
CA CYS A 142 -4.27 7.05 25.05
C CYS A 142 -5.58 7.17 24.25
N TYR A 143 -5.40 7.40 22.95
CA TYR A 143 -6.34 7.77 21.90
C TYR A 143 -7.46 6.76 21.56
N LEU A 144 -7.87 5.87 22.48
CA LEU A 144 -8.99 4.95 22.23
C LEU A 144 -10.23 5.45 22.97
N ASP A 145 -11.21 5.93 22.21
CA ASP A 145 -12.59 5.96 22.67
C ASP A 145 -13.22 4.60 22.33
N LEU A 146 -13.09 3.65 23.25
CA LEU A 146 -13.47 2.26 23.04
C LEU A 146 -14.91 2.09 22.53
N LEU A 147 -15.85 2.94 22.98
CA LEU A 147 -17.25 2.82 22.57
C LEU A 147 -17.45 3.29 21.13
N VAL A 148 -16.72 4.34 20.72
CA VAL A 148 -16.68 4.80 19.33
C VAL A 148 -16.04 3.75 18.44
N ASP A 149 -14.91 3.16 18.85
CA ASP A 149 -14.24 2.11 18.09
C ASP A 149 -15.17 0.88 17.93
N ILE A 150 -15.88 0.46 18.97
CA ILE A 150 -16.86 -0.65 18.89
C ILE A 150 -17.99 -0.33 17.90
N ALA A 151 -18.42 0.93 17.84
CA ALA A 151 -19.43 1.38 16.88
C ALA A 151 -18.90 1.40 15.45
N GLU A 152 -17.62 1.74 15.24
CA GLU A 152 -16.91 1.70 13.95
C GLU A 152 -16.93 0.29 13.33
N TYR A 153 -16.79 -0.77 14.15
CA TYR A 153 -16.84 -2.17 13.70
C TYR A 153 -18.25 -2.78 13.76
N GLY A 154 -19.25 -2.02 14.22
CA GLY A 154 -20.65 -2.44 14.18
C GLY A 154 -21.03 -3.52 15.21
N HIS A 155 -20.28 -3.68 16.30
CA HIS A 155 -20.56 -4.67 17.34
C HIS A 155 -21.67 -4.22 18.29
N ARG A 156 -22.91 -4.16 17.79
CA ARG A 156 -24.09 -3.68 18.53
C ARG A 156 -24.29 -4.35 19.89
N ASP A 157 -24.18 -5.67 19.98
CA ASP A 157 -24.45 -6.45 21.19
C ASP A 157 -23.41 -6.22 22.29
N ILE A 158 -22.13 -6.10 21.90
CA ILE A 158 -21.03 -5.71 22.77
C ILE A 158 -21.21 -4.26 23.25
N LEU A 159 -21.56 -3.35 22.33
CA LEU A 159 -21.79 -1.95 22.64
C LEU A 159 -22.93 -1.78 23.65
N GLU A 160 -24.07 -2.41 23.38
CA GLU A 160 -25.24 -2.41 24.25
C GLU A 160 -24.90 -2.93 25.65
N PHE A 161 -24.18 -4.06 25.73
CA PHE A 161 -23.76 -4.62 27.00
C PHE A 161 -22.86 -3.68 27.80
N LEU A 162 -21.82 -3.09 27.19
CA LEU A 162 -20.91 -2.20 27.88
C LEU A 162 -21.61 -0.92 28.36
N ILE A 163 -22.50 -0.35 27.54
CA ILE A 163 -23.27 0.84 27.91
C ILE A 163 -24.20 0.53 29.09
N THR A 164 -24.97 -0.57 29.04
CA THR A 164 -25.88 -0.93 30.14
C THR A 164 -25.15 -1.26 31.44
N GLN A 165 -24.01 -1.94 31.38
CA GLN A 165 -23.29 -2.36 32.59
C GLN A 165 -22.52 -1.21 33.26
N TYR A 166 -21.85 -0.37 32.48
CA TYR A 166 -20.92 0.64 33.01
C TYR A 166 -21.49 2.07 32.99
N TYR A 167 -22.58 2.32 32.27
CA TYR A 167 -23.21 3.64 32.13
C TYR A 167 -24.74 3.57 32.37
N PRO A 168 -25.18 3.05 33.53
CA PRO A 168 -26.59 2.75 33.78
C PRO A 168 -27.50 3.98 33.78
N THR A 169 -26.95 5.18 34.04
CA THR A 169 -27.70 6.45 34.01
C THR A 169 -27.60 7.17 32.67
N HIS A 170 -26.79 6.68 31.73
CA HIS A 170 -26.45 7.30 30.43
C HIS A 170 -25.84 8.71 30.48
N LEU A 171 -26.06 9.50 31.54
CA LEU A 171 -25.49 10.83 31.77
C LEU A 171 -23.96 10.87 31.79
N SER A 172 -23.31 9.74 32.07
CA SER A 172 -21.84 9.62 32.08
C SER A 172 -21.24 9.19 30.74
N LEU A 173 -22.07 8.90 29.73
CA LEU A 173 -21.62 8.43 28.41
C LEU A 173 -21.03 9.56 27.55
N GLY A 174 -21.39 10.82 27.81
CA GLY A 174 -21.04 11.95 26.95
C GLY A 174 -22.00 12.11 25.77
N ASP A 175 -21.64 12.94 24.79
CA ASP A 175 -22.43 13.16 23.57
C ASP A 175 -22.30 11.92 22.64
N PRO A 176 -23.39 11.16 22.37
CA PRO A 176 -23.33 9.97 21.52
C PRO A 176 -23.19 10.28 20.03
N ARG A 177 -23.08 11.56 19.62
CA ARG A 177 -23.02 11.98 18.22
C ARG A 177 -21.84 11.38 17.45
N ASP A 178 -20.63 11.39 18.01
CA ASP A 178 -19.44 10.80 17.36
C ASP A 178 -19.66 9.31 17.04
N MET A 179 -20.22 8.58 18.01
CA MET A 179 -20.54 7.16 17.89
C MET A 179 -21.63 6.90 16.84
N ALA A 180 -22.66 7.76 16.79
CA ALA A 180 -23.74 7.67 15.81
C ALA A 180 -23.23 7.91 14.38
N ASP A 181 -22.44 8.96 14.17
CA ASP A 181 -21.90 9.30 12.86
C ASP A 181 -20.96 8.22 12.36
N ILE A 182 -20.07 7.70 13.20
CA ILE A 182 -19.15 6.62 12.83
C ILE A 182 -19.88 5.32 12.49
N ALA A 183 -20.92 4.96 13.24
CA ALA A 183 -21.78 3.82 12.90
C ALA A 183 -22.51 4.02 11.57
N ALA A 184 -22.98 5.24 11.29
CA ALA A 184 -23.64 5.58 10.04
C ALA A 184 -22.68 5.53 8.83
N ILE A 185 -21.49 6.11 8.97
CA ILE A 185 -20.44 6.17 7.92
C ILE A 185 -19.95 4.78 7.54
N ASN A 186 -19.93 3.81 8.47
CA ASN A 186 -19.54 2.42 8.22
C ASN A 186 -20.71 1.49 7.87
N GLY A 187 -21.93 2.02 7.73
CA GLY A 187 -23.08 1.24 7.26
C GLY A 187 -23.73 0.34 8.33
N HIS A 188 -23.43 0.56 9.60
CA HIS A 188 -23.91 -0.25 10.72
C HIS A 188 -25.28 0.20 11.22
N LEU A 189 -26.32 0.01 10.39
CA LEU A 189 -27.70 0.44 10.68
C LEU A 189 -28.22 -0.05 12.03
N SER A 190 -27.97 -1.30 12.40
CA SER A 190 -28.46 -1.86 13.67
C SER A 190 -27.81 -1.19 14.87
N THR A 191 -26.53 -0.85 14.78
CA THR A 191 -25.78 -0.12 15.81
C THR A 191 -26.25 1.32 15.89
N LEU A 192 -26.43 1.99 14.76
CA LEU A 192 -26.98 3.35 14.67
C LEU A 192 -28.37 3.46 15.33
N GLN A 193 -29.29 2.56 14.99
CA GLN A 193 -30.63 2.52 15.60
C GLN A 193 -30.60 2.34 17.12
N PHE A 194 -29.64 1.57 17.63
CA PHE A 194 -29.44 1.43 19.07
C PHE A 194 -28.93 2.73 19.69
N ILE A 195 -27.94 3.38 19.08
CA ILE A 195 -27.39 4.66 19.54
C ILE A 195 -28.46 5.77 19.53
N ASP A 196 -29.34 5.79 18.54
CA ASP A 196 -30.44 6.75 18.44
C ASP A 196 -31.55 6.53 19.48
N SER A 197 -31.66 5.31 20.01
CA SER A 197 -32.59 4.99 21.11
C SER A 197 -32.09 5.45 22.48
N LEU A 198 -30.83 5.85 22.60
CA LEU A 198 -30.26 6.35 23.86
C LEU A 198 -30.82 7.75 24.19
N PRO A 199 -31.03 8.06 25.49
CA PRO A 199 -31.51 9.38 25.91
C PRO A 199 -30.49 10.48 25.56
N ARG A 200 -30.99 11.62 25.09
CA ARG A 200 -30.18 12.78 24.69
C ARG A 200 -30.68 14.06 25.38
N GLU A 201 -29.81 15.05 25.48
CA GLU A 201 -30.21 16.40 25.87
C GLU A 201 -31.06 17.03 24.74
N GLU A 202 -32.22 17.61 25.10
CA GLU A 202 -33.23 18.07 24.14
C GLU A 202 -32.76 19.18 23.17
N ASP A 203 -31.66 19.87 23.49
CA ASP A 203 -31.14 21.03 22.73
C ASP A 203 -30.01 20.69 21.73
N GLN A 204 -29.59 19.43 21.60
CA GLN A 204 -28.44 19.06 20.77
C GLN A 204 -28.83 18.37 19.44
N PRO A 205 -28.17 18.69 18.31
CA PRO A 205 -28.42 18.02 17.03
C PRO A 205 -28.05 16.54 17.09
N ARG A 206 -28.81 15.70 16.39
CA ARG A 206 -28.68 14.24 16.43
C ARG A 206 -27.41 13.72 15.76
N TYR A 207 -26.96 14.42 14.71
CA TYR A 207 -25.79 14.07 13.90
C TYR A 207 -24.96 15.31 13.62
N TYR A 208 -23.71 15.15 13.19
CA TYR A 208 -23.01 16.31 12.62
C TYR A 208 -23.69 16.73 11.31
N LYS A 209 -23.55 18.02 11.00
CA LYS A 209 -24.00 18.55 9.72
C LYS A 209 -23.35 17.71 8.61
N GLU A 210 -24.11 17.41 7.56
CA GLU A 210 -23.61 16.73 6.34
C GLU A 210 -23.46 15.20 6.45
N ILE A 211 -23.93 14.54 7.52
CA ILE A 211 -23.84 13.07 7.68
C ILE A 211 -24.37 12.30 6.46
N MET A 212 -25.48 12.75 5.86
CA MET A 212 -26.03 12.11 4.66
C MET A 212 -25.16 12.24 3.42
N GLN A 213 -24.32 13.28 3.33
CA GLN A 213 -23.35 13.41 2.23
C GLN A 213 -22.27 12.34 2.36
N THR A 214 -21.78 12.11 3.57
CA THR A 214 -20.77 11.09 3.87
C THR A 214 -21.35 9.69 3.71
N VAL A 215 -22.55 9.42 4.23
CA VAL A 215 -23.23 8.12 4.04
C VAL A 215 -23.48 7.82 2.56
N ALA A 216 -23.83 8.84 1.77
CA ALA A 216 -23.98 8.72 0.32
C ALA A 216 -22.63 8.46 -0.40
N GLU A 217 -21.53 9.02 0.11
CA GLU A 217 -20.16 8.81 -0.38
C GLU A 217 -19.69 7.37 -0.24
N TYR A 218 -20.04 6.70 0.86
CA TYR A 218 -19.70 5.30 1.13
C TYR A 218 -20.76 4.29 0.62
N GLY A 219 -21.89 4.77 0.12
CA GLY A 219 -22.88 3.92 -0.56
C GLY A 219 -23.80 3.12 0.36
N HIS A 220 -23.99 3.55 1.61
CA HIS A 220 -24.81 2.81 2.57
C HIS A 220 -26.30 3.14 2.43
N LEU A 221 -26.96 2.57 1.42
CA LEU A 221 -28.38 2.83 1.10
C LEU A 221 -29.32 2.63 2.31
N ASN A 222 -29.16 1.53 3.05
CA ASN A 222 -30.00 1.20 4.21
C ASN A 222 -29.90 2.24 5.35
N VAL A 223 -28.70 2.77 5.61
CA VAL A 223 -28.49 3.86 6.56
C VAL A 223 -29.06 5.16 6.02
N LEU A 224 -28.88 5.42 4.73
CA LEU A 224 -29.39 6.63 4.07
C LEU A 224 -30.93 6.69 4.07
N GLU A 225 -31.61 5.58 3.79
CA GLU A 225 -33.06 5.43 3.91
C GLU A 225 -33.54 5.71 5.34
N TYR A 226 -32.83 5.16 6.32
CA TYR A 226 -33.13 5.38 7.73
C TYR A 226 -32.95 6.85 8.13
N LEU A 227 -31.82 7.48 7.80
CA LEU A 227 -31.60 8.90 8.08
C LEU A 227 -32.65 9.79 7.40
N HIS A 228 -33.00 9.50 6.14
CA HIS A 228 -34.03 10.23 5.42
C HIS A 228 -35.41 10.10 6.09
N SER A 229 -35.74 8.94 6.67
CA SER A 229 -36.97 8.74 7.44
C SER A 229 -37.07 9.57 8.72
N GLN A 230 -35.94 10.10 9.22
CA GLN A 230 -35.86 10.95 10.40
C GLN A 230 -35.93 12.45 10.06
N ASP A 231 -36.48 12.81 8.89
CA ASP A 231 -36.55 14.18 8.34
C ASP A 231 -35.18 14.85 8.10
N GLU A 232 -34.08 14.09 8.08
CA GLU A 232 -32.79 14.62 7.64
C GLU A 232 -32.86 14.99 6.15
N HIS A 233 -32.39 16.19 5.81
CA HIS A 233 -32.53 16.76 4.46
C HIS A 233 -31.40 16.37 3.51
N CYS A 234 -31.69 15.61 2.44
CA CYS A 234 -30.61 15.27 1.48
C CYS A 234 -30.17 16.54 0.74
N THR A 235 -28.92 16.60 0.32
CA THR A 235 -28.39 17.76 -0.41
C THR A 235 -28.00 17.33 -1.80
N SER A 236 -27.93 18.27 -2.76
CA SER A 236 -27.34 18.02 -4.09
C SER A 236 -25.91 17.46 -3.99
N ARG A 237 -25.20 17.76 -2.91
CA ARG A 237 -23.87 17.20 -2.57
C ARG A 237 -23.92 15.70 -2.24
N ALA A 238 -24.99 15.20 -1.60
CA ALA A 238 -25.16 13.76 -1.36
C ALA A 238 -25.34 13.00 -2.69
N MET A 239 -26.13 13.54 -3.62
CA MET A 239 -26.28 12.96 -4.97
C MET A 239 -24.96 13.00 -5.74
N HIS A 240 -24.23 14.12 -5.65
CA HIS A 240 -22.91 14.24 -6.26
C HIS A 240 -21.91 13.21 -5.73
N ASN A 241 -21.83 13.03 -4.41
CA ASN A 241 -20.93 12.06 -3.79
C ASN A 241 -21.30 10.63 -4.22
N ALA A 242 -22.57 10.23 -4.08
CA ALA A 242 -23.01 8.90 -4.51
C ALA A 242 -22.70 8.62 -6.00
N ALA A 243 -22.92 9.61 -6.86
CA ALA A 243 -22.63 9.49 -8.29
C ALA A 243 -21.11 9.43 -8.58
N THR A 244 -20.31 10.22 -7.88
CA THR A 244 -18.84 10.26 -8.01
C THR A 244 -18.19 8.95 -7.56
N PHE A 245 -18.75 8.28 -6.55
CA PHE A 245 -18.22 7.02 -6.02
C PHE A 245 -18.89 5.77 -6.59
N GLY A 246 -19.87 5.92 -7.49
CA GLY A 246 -20.42 4.80 -8.25
C GLY A 246 -21.59 4.06 -7.59
N HIS A 247 -22.21 4.66 -6.58
CA HIS A 247 -23.31 4.06 -5.82
C HIS A 247 -24.66 4.26 -6.54
N PHE A 248 -24.89 3.47 -7.59
CA PHE A 248 -26.07 3.58 -8.46
C PHE A 248 -27.40 3.47 -7.71
N ASP A 249 -27.50 2.57 -6.75
CA ASP A 249 -28.66 2.35 -5.90
C ASP A 249 -28.98 3.55 -5.02
N VAL A 250 -27.94 4.16 -4.42
CA VAL A 250 -28.06 5.42 -3.68
C VAL A 250 -28.43 6.58 -4.60
N VAL A 251 -27.81 6.69 -5.78
CA VAL A 251 -28.17 7.72 -6.78
C VAL A 251 -29.63 7.60 -7.18
N LYS A 252 -30.10 6.38 -7.43
CA LYS A 252 -31.50 6.12 -7.79
C LYS A 252 -32.44 6.50 -6.65
N PHE A 253 -32.15 6.08 -5.42
CA PHE A 253 -32.94 6.46 -4.25
C PHE A 253 -32.99 7.99 -4.07
N LEU A 254 -31.84 8.66 -4.13
CA LEU A 254 -31.76 10.12 -4.01
C LEU A 254 -32.51 10.81 -5.15
N HIS A 255 -32.46 10.27 -6.36
CA HIS A 255 -33.19 10.80 -7.52
C HIS A 255 -34.71 10.67 -7.36
N ASP A 256 -35.20 9.51 -6.91
CA ASP A 256 -36.63 9.24 -6.76
C ASP A 256 -37.27 10.07 -5.61
N ASN A 257 -36.47 10.54 -4.64
CA ASN A 257 -36.94 11.26 -3.45
C ASN A 257 -36.59 12.76 -3.42
N LYS A 258 -35.97 13.33 -4.47
CA LYS A 258 -35.51 14.75 -4.48
C LYS A 258 -35.81 15.50 -5.78
N ALA A 259 -36.10 16.80 -5.63
CA ALA A 259 -36.23 17.76 -6.73
C ALA A 259 -34.98 18.67 -6.91
N GLU A 260 -34.03 18.67 -5.98
CA GLU A 260 -32.94 19.66 -5.85
C GLU A 260 -31.74 19.50 -6.79
N GLY A 261 -31.75 18.50 -7.67
CA GLY A 261 -30.71 18.43 -8.68
C GLY A 261 -29.41 17.73 -8.25
N CYS A 262 -28.37 17.82 -9.09
CA CYS A 262 -27.00 17.38 -8.82
C CYS A 262 -26.02 18.52 -9.14
N LEU A 263 -24.79 18.48 -8.65
CA LEU A 263 -23.82 19.52 -8.99
C LEU A 263 -23.42 19.43 -10.48
N GLU A 264 -23.16 20.56 -11.15
CA GLU A 264 -22.72 20.62 -12.56
C GLU A 264 -21.51 19.69 -12.85
N ILE A 265 -20.52 19.68 -11.95
CA ILE A 265 -19.32 18.84 -12.05
C ILE A 265 -19.61 17.33 -11.92
N THR A 266 -20.78 16.93 -11.39
CA THR A 266 -21.13 15.52 -11.16
C THR A 266 -21.07 14.73 -12.47
N MET A 267 -21.62 15.26 -13.56
CA MET A 267 -21.61 14.55 -14.84
C MET A 267 -20.21 14.41 -15.42
N ASN A 268 -19.35 15.40 -15.23
CA ASN A 268 -17.95 15.30 -15.67
C ASN A 268 -17.24 14.18 -14.92
N GLN A 269 -17.45 14.07 -13.61
CA GLN A 269 -16.83 13.05 -12.76
C GLN A 269 -17.38 11.65 -13.01
N VAL A 270 -18.69 11.53 -13.23
CA VAL A 270 -19.34 10.28 -13.63
C VAL A 270 -18.81 9.81 -14.98
N ALA A 271 -18.60 10.74 -15.92
CA ALA A 271 -18.02 10.47 -17.23
C ALA A 271 -16.55 10.05 -17.13
N SER A 272 -15.75 10.69 -16.28
CA SER A 272 -14.34 10.33 -16.06
C SER A 272 -14.17 8.99 -15.36
N ASN A 273 -15.11 8.60 -14.50
CA ASN A 273 -15.06 7.34 -13.74
C ASN A 273 -15.69 6.16 -14.50
N GLY A 274 -16.25 6.40 -15.69
CA GLY A 274 -16.81 5.32 -16.51
C GLY A 274 -18.18 4.82 -16.07
N TYR A 275 -18.88 5.55 -15.21
CA TYR A 275 -20.18 5.11 -14.65
C TYR A 275 -21.34 5.37 -15.61
N PHE A 276 -21.38 4.60 -16.69
CA PHE A 276 -22.34 4.77 -17.78
C PHE A 276 -23.81 4.70 -17.33
N GLU A 277 -24.16 3.77 -16.44
CA GLU A 277 -25.53 3.63 -15.97
C GLU A 277 -25.97 4.79 -15.05
N ILE A 278 -25.05 5.32 -14.25
CA ILE A 278 -25.29 6.54 -13.47
C ILE A 278 -25.45 7.72 -14.42
N LEU A 279 -24.58 7.84 -15.43
CA LEU A 279 -24.66 8.91 -16.44
C LEU A 279 -26.02 8.89 -17.16
N LYS A 280 -26.50 7.71 -17.56
CA LYS A 280 -27.85 7.56 -18.14
C LYS A 280 -28.93 8.01 -17.18
N VAL A 281 -28.91 7.59 -15.92
CA VAL A 281 -29.95 7.99 -14.95
C VAL A 281 -29.93 9.49 -14.70
N THR A 282 -28.74 10.08 -14.59
CA THR A 282 -28.57 11.53 -14.41
C THR A 282 -29.02 12.32 -15.65
N ILE A 283 -28.92 11.75 -16.87
CA ILE A 283 -29.22 12.44 -18.14
C ILE A 283 -30.62 12.13 -18.71
N ILE A 284 -31.13 10.90 -18.58
CA ILE A 284 -32.25 10.39 -19.42
C ILE A 284 -33.59 10.19 -18.69
N ASN A 285 -33.66 10.05 -17.37
CA ASN A 285 -34.96 9.72 -16.77
C ASN A 285 -35.78 10.94 -16.35
N THR A 286 -36.63 11.36 -17.28
CA THR A 286 -38.05 11.55 -16.97
C THR A 286 -38.85 10.53 -17.76
N SER A 287 -39.45 9.57 -17.05
CA SER A 287 -40.47 8.70 -17.64
C SER A 287 -41.74 8.74 -16.81
N SER A 288 -42.57 9.76 -17.08
CA SER A 288 -44.01 9.56 -17.15
C SER A 288 -44.44 9.96 -18.58
N PHE A 289 -44.65 8.93 -19.41
CA PHE A 289 -45.36 8.91 -20.70
C PHE A 289 -45.73 10.26 -21.34
N SER A 290 -45.11 10.60 -22.49
CA SER A 290 -45.85 10.82 -23.74
C SER A 290 -44.90 10.94 -24.94
N PHE A 291 -45.46 10.60 -26.10
CA PHE A 291 -44.89 10.79 -27.43
C PHE A 291 -44.47 12.24 -27.69
N ASP A 292 -43.56 12.40 -28.65
CA ASP A 292 -43.11 13.64 -29.30
C ASP A 292 -41.92 14.40 -28.66
N TYR A 293 -40.86 14.46 -29.46
CA TYR A 293 -39.94 15.60 -29.64
C TYR A 293 -39.72 16.60 -28.48
N CYS A 294 -38.47 16.67 -28.03
CA CYS A 294 -37.76 17.89 -27.59
C CYS A 294 -38.12 18.61 -26.27
N PHE A 295 -38.94 18.11 -25.35
CA PHE A 295 -39.44 18.98 -24.26
C PHE A 295 -39.11 18.65 -22.79
N LEU A 296 -38.04 17.92 -22.48
CA LEU A 296 -37.63 17.67 -21.07
C LEU A 296 -36.14 17.92 -20.77
N HIS A 297 -35.43 18.64 -21.65
CA HIS A 297 -34.10 19.21 -21.32
C HIS A 297 -34.20 20.51 -20.48
N ASP A 298 -35.41 21.02 -20.23
CA ASP A 298 -35.64 22.34 -19.60
C ASP A 298 -35.82 22.32 -18.07
N ASN A 299 -35.73 21.18 -17.39
CA ASN A 299 -35.93 21.13 -15.92
C ASN A 299 -34.66 20.87 -15.09
N ARG A 300 -33.47 20.79 -15.70
CA ARG A 300 -32.19 20.80 -14.96
C ARG A 300 -31.15 21.63 -15.71
N SER A 301 -30.79 22.79 -15.15
CA SER A 301 -29.77 23.70 -15.69
C SER A 301 -28.33 23.23 -15.44
N GLU A 302 -28.15 22.04 -14.89
CA GLU A 302 -26.86 21.44 -14.57
C GLU A 302 -26.33 20.84 -15.87
N GLY A 303 -25.58 21.63 -16.65
CA GLY A 303 -24.95 21.16 -17.89
C GLY A 303 -23.70 20.32 -17.61
N CYS A 304 -23.33 19.43 -18.53
CA CYS A 304 -21.99 18.86 -18.50
C CYS A 304 -21.08 19.85 -19.22
N THR A 305 -19.83 20.02 -18.77
CA THR A 305 -18.90 20.86 -19.55
C THR A 305 -18.21 20.00 -20.61
N LYS A 306 -17.41 20.62 -21.48
CA LYS A 306 -16.52 19.91 -22.41
C LYS A 306 -15.64 18.87 -21.70
N ASN A 307 -15.35 19.09 -20.41
CA ASN A 307 -14.59 18.17 -19.58
C ASN A 307 -15.21 16.78 -19.48
N ALA A 308 -16.55 16.64 -19.57
CA ALA A 308 -17.16 15.31 -19.54
C ALA A 308 -16.66 14.43 -20.70
N MET A 309 -16.64 14.97 -21.92
CA MET A 309 -16.16 14.23 -23.09
C MET A 309 -14.63 14.17 -23.12
N ASP A 310 -13.93 15.23 -22.69
CA ASP A 310 -12.47 15.26 -22.63
C ASP A 310 -11.94 14.20 -21.64
N TRP A 311 -12.50 14.12 -20.43
CA TRP A 311 -12.10 13.13 -19.41
C TRP A 311 -12.57 11.72 -19.77
N ALA A 312 -13.77 11.54 -20.32
CA ALA A 312 -14.18 10.23 -20.83
C ALA A 312 -13.23 9.73 -21.93
N SER A 313 -12.71 10.62 -22.77
CA SER A 313 -11.71 10.29 -23.80
C SER A 313 -10.35 10.00 -23.19
N GLU A 314 -9.95 10.73 -22.15
CA GLU A 314 -8.71 10.52 -21.40
C GLU A 314 -8.64 9.15 -20.72
N PHE A 315 -9.73 8.69 -20.12
CA PHE A 315 -9.80 7.40 -19.41
C PHE A 315 -10.32 6.23 -20.26
N GLY A 316 -10.56 6.44 -21.56
CA GLY A 316 -10.89 5.34 -22.48
C GLY A 316 -12.36 4.90 -22.46
N HIS A 317 -13.28 5.73 -21.95
CA HIS A 317 -14.70 5.40 -21.83
C HIS A 317 -15.48 5.67 -23.13
N PHE A 318 -15.22 4.85 -24.16
CA PHE A 318 -15.76 5.07 -25.51
C PHE A 318 -17.30 5.14 -25.59
N GLU A 319 -18.01 4.28 -24.85
CA GLU A 319 -19.48 4.30 -24.84
C GLU A 319 -20.04 5.58 -24.24
N ILE A 320 -19.35 6.15 -23.25
CA ILE A 320 -19.69 7.47 -22.69
C ILE A 320 -19.43 8.57 -23.71
N VAL A 321 -18.32 8.54 -24.45
CA VAL A 321 -18.03 9.51 -25.51
C VAL A 321 -19.14 9.54 -26.57
N LYS A 322 -19.56 8.36 -27.07
CA LYS A 322 -20.68 8.25 -28.02
C LYS A 322 -21.97 8.79 -27.41
N PHE A 323 -22.26 8.41 -26.18
CA PHE A 323 -23.48 8.82 -25.48
C PHE A 323 -23.56 10.33 -25.27
N LEU A 324 -22.48 10.95 -24.79
CA LEU A 324 -22.38 12.39 -24.63
C LEU A 324 -22.54 13.08 -25.98
N HIS A 325 -21.91 12.59 -27.05
CA HIS A 325 -22.07 13.19 -28.37
C HIS A 325 -23.51 13.14 -28.91
N LEU A 326 -24.22 12.03 -28.69
CA LEU A 326 -25.58 11.85 -29.21
C LEU A 326 -26.63 12.62 -28.38
N ASN A 327 -26.38 12.85 -27.09
CA ASN A 327 -27.38 13.37 -26.16
C ASN A 327 -27.04 14.77 -25.60
N ARG A 328 -25.85 15.31 -25.86
CA ARG A 328 -25.38 16.61 -25.35
C ARG A 328 -24.84 17.49 -26.46
N THR A 329 -24.90 18.81 -26.25
CA THR A 329 -24.52 19.82 -27.27
C THR A 329 -23.21 20.53 -26.94
N GLU A 330 -22.70 20.40 -25.72
CA GLU A 330 -21.50 21.09 -25.22
C GLU A 330 -20.22 20.67 -25.96
N GLY A 331 -20.19 19.42 -26.44
CA GLY A 331 -19.09 18.89 -27.24
C GLY A 331 -17.84 18.55 -26.44
N CYS A 332 -16.69 18.63 -27.09
CA CYS A 332 -15.38 18.44 -26.46
C CYS A 332 -14.49 19.66 -26.70
N SER A 333 -13.29 19.64 -26.13
CA SER A 333 -12.20 20.52 -26.53
C SER A 333 -11.15 19.73 -27.33
N THR A 334 -10.04 20.37 -27.68
CA THR A 334 -8.88 19.66 -28.27
C THR A 334 -8.28 18.64 -27.30
N HIS A 335 -8.50 18.80 -26.00
CA HIS A 335 -8.01 17.88 -24.97
C HIS A 335 -8.57 16.46 -25.13
N ALA A 336 -9.79 16.28 -25.65
CA ALA A 336 -10.33 14.94 -25.90
C ALA A 336 -9.42 14.11 -26.82
N MET A 337 -8.98 14.69 -27.94
CA MET A 337 -8.12 13.99 -28.90
C MET A 337 -6.67 13.92 -28.41
N ASP A 338 -6.16 14.99 -27.78
CA ASP A 338 -4.81 15.02 -27.19
C ASP A 338 -4.65 13.95 -26.09
N ASN A 339 -5.62 13.86 -25.17
CA ASN A 339 -5.59 12.89 -24.08
C ASN A 339 -5.86 11.46 -24.55
N ALA A 340 -6.77 11.26 -25.53
CA ALA A 340 -6.95 9.94 -26.15
C ALA A 340 -5.66 9.45 -26.83
N ALA A 341 -4.93 10.36 -27.50
CA ALA A 341 -3.64 10.04 -28.11
C ALA A 341 -2.59 9.65 -27.06
N ARG A 342 -2.49 10.45 -25.99
CA ARG A 342 -1.56 10.24 -24.87
C ARG A 342 -1.77 8.89 -24.18
N ASN A 343 -3.02 8.51 -23.92
CA ASN A 343 -3.35 7.28 -23.20
C ASN A 343 -3.56 6.06 -24.11
N GLY A 344 -3.29 6.18 -25.41
CA GLY A 344 -3.32 5.04 -26.33
C GLY A 344 -4.73 4.61 -26.80
N HIS A 345 -5.74 5.44 -26.62
CA HIS A 345 -7.14 5.15 -26.96
C HIS A 345 -7.44 5.40 -28.44
N PHE A 346 -6.90 4.55 -29.32
CA PHE A 346 -7.01 4.70 -30.79
C PHE A 346 -8.46 4.75 -31.28
N GLU A 347 -9.36 3.90 -30.77
CA GLU A 347 -10.75 3.84 -31.20
C GLU A 347 -11.50 5.15 -30.92
N ILE A 348 -11.23 5.77 -29.76
CA ILE A 348 -11.81 7.06 -29.39
C ILE A 348 -11.24 8.16 -30.29
N LEU A 349 -9.93 8.15 -30.51
CA LEU A 349 -9.25 9.13 -31.34
C LEU A 349 -9.74 9.12 -32.79
N GLU A 350 -9.83 7.93 -33.40
CA GLU A 350 -10.37 7.74 -34.76
C GLU A 350 -11.83 8.21 -34.82
N TRP A 351 -12.63 7.85 -33.83
CA TRP A 351 -14.03 8.23 -33.78
C TRP A 351 -14.20 9.76 -33.62
N LEU A 352 -13.44 10.39 -32.72
CA LEU A 352 -13.44 11.85 -32.54
C LEU A 352 -13.00 12.56 -33.82
N HIS A 353 -11.99 12.04 -34.53
CA HIS A 353 -11.54 12.60 -35.80
C HIS A 353 -12.65 12.64 -36.86
N VAL A 354 -13.48 11.59 -36.94
CA VAL A 354 -14.56 11.49 -37.93
C VAL A 354 -15.81 12.29 -37.52
N ASN A 355 -16.13 12.35 -36.23
CA ASN A 355 -17.42 12.86 -35.75
C ASN A 355 -17.36 14.25 -35.11
N ARG A 356 -16.16 14.80 -34.85
CA ARG A 356 -15.96 16.10 -34.19
C ARG A 356 -15.05 17.01 -35.04
N SER A 357 -15.23 18.32 -34.89
CA SER A 357 -14.50 19.34 -35.67
C SER A 357 -13.44 20.09 -34.86
N GLU A 358 -13.40 19.90 -33.54
CA GLU A 358 -12.49 20.60 -32.62
C GLU A 358 -11.02 20.28 -32.89
N GLY A 359 -10.72 19.05 -33.30
CA GLY A 359 -9.36 18.62 -33.63
C GLY A 359 -8.48 18.29 -32.44
N CYS A 360 -7.16 18.37 -32.65
CA CYS A 360 -6.15 18.16 -31.62
C CYS A 360 -5.16 19.33 -31.62
N THR A 361 -4.16 19.27 -30.75
CA THR A 361 -3.00 20.17 -30.80
C THR A 361 -1.75 19.38 -31.16
N VAL A 362 -0.57 20.03 -31.08
CA VAL A 362 0.72 19.33 -31.19
C VAL A 362 0.92 18.33 -30.05
N ASP A 363 0.20 18.49 -28.92
CA ASP A 363 0.33 17.61 -27.76
C ASP A 363 -0.10 16.17 -28.08
N ALA A 364 -1.07 15.95 -28.96
CA ALA A 364 -1.48 14.62 -29.41
C ALA A 364 -0.31 13.83 -29.99
N MET A 365 0.52 14.47 -30.83
CA MET A 365 1.66 13.81 -31.46
C MET A 365 2.88 13.81 -30.54
N ASP A 366 3.10 14.88 -29.77
CA ASP A 366 4.23 15.02 -28.83
C ASP A 366 4.17 14.03 -27.67
N HIS A 367 2.97 13.62 -27.25
CA HIS A 367 2.75 12.67 -26.18
C HIS A 367 2.13 11.37 -26.68
N SER A 368 2.15 11.10 -27.98
CA SER A 368 1.72 9.82 -28.50
C SER A 368 2.75 8.76 -28.12
N PHE A 369 2.33 7.77 -27.33
CA PHE A 369 3.16 6.64 -26.93
C PHE A 369 2.86 5.37 -27.75
N ASN A 370 2.18 5.52 -28.89
CA ASN A 370 1.75 4.41 -29.73
C ASN A 370 1.98 4.73 -31.22
N LEU A 371 2.77 3.89 -31.90
CA LEU A 371 3.11 4.08 -33.32
C LEU A 371 1.87 4.18 -34.22
N LYS A 372 0.82 3.40 -33.97
CA LYS A 372 -0.42 3.43 -34.77
C LYS A 372 -1.14 4.77 -34.65
N ILE A 373 -1.21 5.34 -33.43
CA ILE A 373 -1.78 6.66 -33.21
C ILE A 373 -0.91 7.73 -33.87
N LEU A 374 0.41 7.62 -33.72
CA LEU A 374 1.37 8.56 -34.31
C LEU A 374 1.26 8.59 -35.84
N GLU A 375 1.20 7.42 -36.48
CA GLU A 375 1.00 7.28 -37.93
C GLU A 375 -0.35 7.87 -38.36
N PHE A 376 -1.42 7.56 -37.63
CA PHE A 376 -2.75 8.10 -37.92
C PHE A 376 -2.77 9.63 -37.83
N LEU A 377 -2.22 10.20 -36.77
CA LEU A 377 -2.14 11.65 -36.59
C LEU A 377 -1.29 12.28 -37.70
N HIS A 378 -0.17 11.67 -38.08
CA HIS A 378 0.67 12.17 -39.17
C HIS A 378 -0.05 12.20 -40.53
N LEU A 379 -0.85 11.17 -40.82
CA LEU A 379 -1.55 11.04 -42.10
C LEU A 379 -2.84 11.86 -42.18
N ASN A 380 -3.53 12.06 -41.05
CA ASN A 380 -4.89 12.61 -41.05
C ASN A 380 -5.01 14.00 -40.37
N ARG A 381 -3.96 14.47 -39.68
CA ARG A 381 -3.95 15.76 -38.98
C ARG A 381 -2.86 16.69 -39.53
N THR A 382 -3.09 18.00 -39.42
CA THR A 382 -2.20 19.04 -39.97
C THR A 382 -1.43 19.81 -38.90
N GLU A 383 -1.77 19.61 -37.63
CA GLU A 383 -1.22 20.31 -36.47
C GLU A 383 0.28 20.04 -36.28
N GLY A 384 0.73 18.82 -36.61
CA GLY A 384 2.13 18.43 -36.52
C GLY A 384 2.59 18.09 -35.10
N CYS A 385 3.88 18.22 -34.86
CA CYS A 385 4.53 17.96 -33.57
C CYS A 385 5.61 19.01 -33.29
N THR A 386 6.17 18.97 -32.10
CA THR A 386 7.40 19.68 -31.75
C THR A 386 8.57 18.69 -31.64
N LYS A 387 9.67 19.12 -31.01
CA LYS A 387 10.81 18.23 -30.71
C LYS A 387 10.47 17.21 -29.63
N ASN A 388 9.46 17.51 -28.81
CA ASN A 388 9.02 16.64 -27.72
C ASN A 388 8.55 15.28 -28.26
N ALA A 389 7.91 15.22 -29.43
CA ALA A 389 7.56 13.93 -30.06
C ALA A 389 8.76 12.99 -30.19
N MET A 390 9.90 13.48 -30.70
CA MET A 390 11.10 12.65 -30.86
C MET A 390 11.80 12.39 -29.52
N ASP A 391 11.83 13.39 -28.64
CA ASP A 391 12.41 13.25 -27.31
C ASP A 391 11.67 12.16 -26.51
N HIS A 392 10.34 12.22 -26.41
CA HIS A 392 9.52 11.22 -25.74
C HIS A 392 9.52 9.86 -26.44
N ALA A 393 9.50 9.82 -27.79
CA ALA A 393 9.64 8.55 -28.52
C ALA A 393 10.95 7.81 -28.20
N SER A 394 12.00 8.56 -27.84
CA SER A 394 13.30 7.99 -27.45
C SER A 394 13.28 7.27 -26.09
N MET A 395 12.23 7.46 -25.28
CA MET A 395 11.96 6.66 -24.09
C MET A 395 11.34 5.29 -24.42
N LEU A 396 10.73 5.15 -25.59
CA LEU A 396 9.88 4.01 -25.92
C LEU A 396 10.55 3.03 -26.88
N ASP A 397 10.55 3.33 -28.17
CA ASP A 397 10.92 2.40 -29.23
C ASP A 397 11.58 3.11 -30.42
N LEU A 398 12.59 2.44 -30.97
CA LEU A 398 13.33 2.84 -32.16
C LEU A 398 12.42 2.99 -33.39
N GLN A 399 11.30 2.25 -33.47
CA GLN A 399 10.38 2.37 -34.61
C GLN A 399 9.72 3.76 -34.65
N MET A 400 9.29 4.29 -33.51
CA MET A 400 8.70 5.63 -33.42
C MET A 400 9.74 6.71 -33.72
N VAL A 401 10.94 6.57 -33.15
CA VAL A 401 12.07 7.47 -33.45
C VAL A 401 12.41 7.45 -34.95
N SER A 402 12.46 6.26 -35.56
CA SER A 402 12.73 6.09 -36.98
C SER A 402 11.62 6.68 -37.86
N PHE A 403 10.35 6.51 -37.46
CA PHE A 403 9.20 7.08 -38.16
C PHE A 403 9.24 8.60 -38.13
N LEU A 404 9.43 9.20 -36.95
CA LEU A 404 9.54 10.65 -36.80
C LEU A 404 10.73 11.18 -37.58
N TYR A 405 11.90 10.52 -37.52
CA TYR A 405 13.09 10.97 -38.25
C TYR A 405 12.88 11.01 -39.77
N LYS A 406 12.14 10.03 -40.32
CA LYS A 406 11.88 9.93 -41.75
C LYS A 406 10.80 10.91 -42.23
N ASN A 407 9.79 11.17 -41.41
CA ASN A 407 8.57 11.86 -41.84
C ASN A 407 8.42 13.29 -41.26
N ARG A 408 9.23 13.67 -40.27
CA ARG A 408 9.16 14.95 -39.57
C ARG A 408 10.50 15.69 -39.63
N THR A 409 10.47 17.02 -39.54
CA THR A 409 11.66 17.89 -39.73
C THR A 409 12.11 18.61 -38.46
N GLU A 410 11.32 18.49 -37.39
CA GLU A 410 11.50 19.16 -36.10
C GLU A 410 12.78 18.72 -35.38
N GLY A 411 13.15 17.45 -35.55
CA GLY A 411 14.29 16.81 -34.88
C GLY A 411 14.02 16.55 -33.39
N CYS A 412 15.10 16.39 -32.61
CA CYS A 412 15.06 16.20 -31.16
C CYS A 412 15.93 17.25 -30.45
N THR A 413 15.80 17.31 -29.13
CA THR A 413 16.73 18.02 -28.24
C THR A 413 17.81 17.07 -27.71
N LEU A 414 18.57 17.51 -26.70
CA LEU A 414 19.48 16.61 -25.99
C LEU A 414 18.72 15.63 -25.10
N ASP A 415 17.45 15.90 -24.79
CA ASP A 415 16.63 15.07 -23.91
C ASP A 415 16.39 13.69 -24.54
N ALA A 416 16.22 13.58 -25.86
CA ALA A 416 16.18 12.28 -26.55
C ALA A 416 17.36 11.34 -26.21
N ILE A 417 18.58 11.91 -26.11
CA ILE A 417 19.79 11.15 -25.78
C ILE A 417 19.78 10.74 -24.31
N GLU A 418 19.37 11.66 -23.44
CA GLU A 418 19.26 11.40 -22.01
C GLU A 418 18.19 10.34 -21.71
N TYR A 419 17.06 10.39 -22.41
CA TYR A 419 15.99 9.40 -22.32
C TYR A 419 16.39 8.02 -22.84
N ALA A 420 17.12 7.96 -23.96
CA ALA A 420 17.69 6.70 -24.45
C ALA A 420 18.68 6.10 -23.43
N ILE A 421 19.45 6.95 -22.74
CA ILE A 421 20.37 6.55 -21.66
C ILE A 421 19.61 6.05 -20.43
N ASP A 422 18.59 6.78 -19.98
CA ASP A 422 17.83 6.44 -18.77
C ASP A 422 17.07 5.13 -18.90
N ASN A 423 16.59 4.81 -20.11
CA ASN A 423 15.94 3.55 -20.43
C ASN A 423 16.93 2.47 -20.90
N ASN A 424 18.24 2.74 -20.83
CA ASN A 424 19.31 1.84 -21.26
C ASN A 424 19.13 1.29 -22.70
N ASN A 425 18.54 2.10 -23.59
CA ASN A 425 18.27 1.74 -24.97
C ASN A 425 19.44 2.16 -25.88
N LEU A 426 20.43 1.28 -26.00
CA LEU A 426 21.64 1.51 -26.78
C LEU A 426 21.35 1.68 -28.28
N ASP A 427 20.33 1.03 -28.81
CA ASP A 427 19.99 1.10 -30.24
C ASP A 427 19.42 2.46 -30.62
N ILE A 428 18.54 3.04 -29.79
CA ILE A 428 18.07 4.42 -29.96
C ILE A 428 19.26 5.39 -29.84
N LEU A 429 20.13 5.22 -28.85
CA LEU A 429 21.30 6.08 -28.70
C LEU A 429 22.22 6.05 -29.94
N LYS A 430 22.52 4.84 -30.46
CA LYS A 430 23.29 4.66 -31.70
C LYS A 430 22.60 5.35 -32.86
N PHE A 431 21.31 5.11 -33.05
CA PHE A 431 20.53 5.72 -34.12
C PHE A 431 20.58 7.25 -34.07
N LEU A 432 20.33 7.86 -32.91
CA LEU A 432 20.36 9.31 -32.74
C LEU A 432 21.77 9.89 -32.98
N HIS A 433 22.82 9.17 -32.58
CA HIS A 433 24.22 9.58 -32.76
C HIS A 433 24.69 9.47 -34.22
N GLU A 434 24.45 8.32 -34.87
CA GLU A 434 24.86 8.04 -36.25
C GLU A 434 24.18 9.00 -37.23
N ASN A 435 22.91 9.29 -37.01
CA ASN A 435 22.15 10.24 -37.83
C ASN A 435 22.40 11.72 -37.45
N ARG A 436 23.31 11.98 -36.50
CA ARG A 436 23.71 13.31 -35.99
C ARG A 436 22.52 14.28 -35.83
N ILE A 437 21.39 13.76 -35.34
CA ILE A 437 20.15 14.54 -35.22
C ILE A 437 20.38 15.71 -34.25
N VAL A 438 21.21 15.48 -33.22
CA VAL A 438 21.65 16.52 -32.28
C VAL A 438 23.02 17.09 -32.71
N LYS A 439 23.02 18.34 -33.21
CA LYS A 439 24.26 19.03 -33.62
C LYS A 439 25.06 19.63 -32.45
N LYS A 440 24.56 19.54 -31.21
CA LYS A 440 25.19 20.10 -30.01
C LYS A 440 26.18 19.10 -29.38
N LYS A 441 27.16 19.63 -28.65
CA LYS A 441 28.09 18.82 -27.84
C LYS A 441 27.31 18.12 -26.72
N TYR A 442 27.56 16.83 -26.55
CA TYR A 442 26.96 16.02 -25.47
C TYR A 442 27.38 16.49 -24.07
N PRO A 443 26.54 16.26 -23.05
CA PRO A 443 26.93 16.44 -21.65
C PRO A 443 28.19 15.62 -21.33
N SER A 444 29.09 16.17 -20.51
CA SER A 444 30.36 15.51 -20.20
C SER A 444 30.26 14.42 -19.14
N ASN A 445 29.09 14.22 -18.53
CA ASN A 445 28.86 13.37 -17.36
C ASN A 445 27.82 12.27 -17.61
N LEU A 446 27.59 11.87 -18.86
CA LEU A 446 26.61 10.84 -19.22
C LEU A 446 26.88 9.50 -18.53
N ILE A 447 28.15 9.13 -18.31
CA ILE A 447 28.52 7.92 -17.56
C ILE A 447 27.92 7.93 -16.14
N ASN A 448 27.92 9.08 -15.45
CA ASN A 448 27.32 9.16 -14.11
C ASN A 448 25.84 8.85 -14.14
N ARG A 449 25.13 9.30 -15.19
CA ARG A 449 23.69 9.09 -15.35
C ARG A 449 23.39 7.60 -15.61
N ILE A 450 24.13 6.99 -16.54
CA ILE A 450 24.02 5.55 -16.85
C ILE A 450 24.16 4.72 -15.58
N VAL A 451 25.23 4.95 -14.80
CA VAL A 451 25.48 4.17 -13.58
C VAL A 451 24.43 4.43 -12.51
N SER A 452 23.91 5.66 -12.38
CA SER A 452 22.89 5.99 -11.39
C SER A 452 21.56 5.28 -11.65
N ASN A 453 21.25 4.99 -12.91
CA ASN A 453 20.05 4.25 -13.34
C ASN A 453 20.31 2.75 -13.53
N ASN A 454 21.44 2.23 -13.03
CA ASN A 454 21.84 0.83 -13.20
C ASN A 454 21.92 0.37 -14.67
N GLY A 455 22.33 1.26 -15.58
CA GLY A 455 22.50 0.92 -16.99
C GLY A 455 23.65 -0.05 -17.24
N GLU A 456 23.66 -0.64 -18.42
CA GLU A 456 24.58 -1.74 -18.75
C GLU A 456 25.99 -1.26 -19.11
N LEU A 457 26.97 -2.14 -18.91
CA LEU A 457 28.37 -1.84 -19.22
C LEU A 457 28.56 -1.46 -20.70
N GLU A 458 27.86 -2.12 -21.62
CA GLU A 458 27.92 -1.80 -23.06
C GLU A 458 27.54 -0.35 -23.36
N MET A 459 26.56 0.19 -22.63
CA MET A 459 26.14 1.58 -22.76
C MET A 459 27.24 2.55 -22.28
N ILE A 460 27.90 2.21 -21.18
CA ILE A 460 29.05 2.95 -20.65
C ILE A 460 30.21 2.92 -21.64
N GLU A 461 30.52 1.75 -22.21
CA GLU A 461 31.57 1.58 -23.21
C GLU A 461 31.32 2.44 -24.43
N TYR A 462 30.09 2.43 -24.95
CA TYR A 462 29.72 3.23 -26.11
C TYR A 462 29.82 4.74 -25.82
N VAL A 463 29.25 5.20 -24.71
CA VAL A 463 29.25 6.63 -24.34
C VAL A 463 30.66 7.13 -23.97
N HIS A 464 31.48 6.31 -23.34
CA HIS A 464 32.87 6.63 -23.05
C HIS A 464 33.70 6.71 -24.34
N THR A 465 33.61 5.72 -25.23
CA THR A 465 34.46 5.62 -26.43
C THR A 465 34.03 6.53 -27.56
N GLN A 466 32.74 6.58 -27.88
CA GLN A 466 32.19 7.31 -29.03
C GLN A 466 31.85 8.76 -28.65
N LEU A 467 31.18 8.97 -27.51
CA LEU A 467 30.76 10.31 -27.09
C LEU A 467 31.80 11.05 -26.24
N LYS A 468 32.91 10.38 -25.88
CA LYS A 468 34.02 10.93 -25.07
C LYS A 468 33.53 11.52 -23.76
N SER A 469 32.50 10.92 -23.15
CA SER A 469 32.01 11.33 -21.83
C SER A 469 33.06 11.04 -20.77
N SER A 470 33.18 11.94 -19.80
CA SER A 470 33.91 11.72 -18.55
C SER A 470 32.96 11.21 -17.45
N CYS A 471 33.52 10.85 -16.30
CA CYS A 471 32.77 10.50 -15.10
C CYS A 471 33.36 11.21 -13.87
N THR A 472 32.62 11.22 -12.78
CA THR A 472 33.07 11.72 -11.47
C THR A 472 33.01 10.60 -10.42
N SER A 473 33.35 10.92 -9.18
CA SER A 473 33.18 9.99 -8.05
C SER A 473 31.75 9.52 -7.84
N LEU A 474 30.75 10.23 -8.38
CA LEU A 474 29.37 9.79 -8.37
C LEU A 474 29.17 8.46 -9.09
N ALA A 475 29.80 8.26 -10.26
CA ALA A 475 29.70 7.00 -11.00
C ALA A 475 30.28 5.84 -10.18
N VAL A 476 31.49 6.01 -9.66
CA VAL A 476 32.18 4.97 -8.88
C VAL A 476 31.39 4.62 -7.61
N ASN A 477 30.90 5.63 -6.89
CA ASN A 477 30.14 5.42 -5.67
C ASN A 477 28.79 4.74 -5.94
N ASN A 478 28.09 5.09 -7.02
CA ASN A 478 26.82 4.44 -7.37
C ASN A 478 27.05 3.01 -7.87
N ALA A 479 28.11 2.73 -8.63
CA ALA A 479 28.49 1.36 -8.99
C ALA A 479 28.77 0.51 -7.74
N ALA A 480 29.45 1.07 -6.74
CA ALA A 480 29.70 0.40 -5.47
C ALA A 480 28.43 0.13 -4.66
N LYS A 481 27.44 1.05 -4.67
CA LYS A 481 26.13 0.80 -4.03
C LYS A 481 25.33 -0.29 -4.73
N LEU A 482 25.37 -0.32 -6.06
CA LEU A 482 24.60 -1.25 -6.90
C LEU A 482 25.23 -2.65 -7.02
N GLY A 483 26.47 -2.84 -6.54
CA GLY A 483 27.15 -4.13 -6.66
C GLY A 483 27.73 -4.40 -8.06
N ARG A 484 27.99 -3.35 -8.83
CA ARG A 484 28.46 -3.46 -10.22
C ARG A 484 29.99 -3.50 -10.29
N LEU A 485 30.57 -4.67 -9.95
CA LEU A 485 32.02 -4.90 -10.00
C LEU A 485 32.57 -4.76 -11.43
N ASP A 486 31.81 -5.19 -12.43
CA ASP A 486 32.10 -5.01 -13.86
C ASP A 486 32.35 -3.53 -14.22
N ILE A 487 31.48 -2.63 -13.76
CA ILE A 487 31.61 -1.19 -13.97
C ILE A 487 32.81 -0.65 -13.19
N ILE A 488 33.04 -1.07 -11.95
CA ILE A 488 34.20 -0.65 -11.17
C ILE A 488 35.52 -1.04 -11.85
N GLN A 489 35.63 -2.28 -12.34
CA GLN A 489 36.79 -2.77 -13.08
C GLN A 489 37.01 -1.96 -14.37
N TYR A 490 35.93 -1.67 -15.10
CA TYR A 490 35.98 -0.84 -16.29
C TYR A 490 36.48 0.58 -15.99
N LEU A 491 35.89 1.23 -14.98
CA LEU A 491 36.27 2.59 -14.58
C LEU A 491 37.71 2.63 -14.06
N ASP A 492 38.16 1.61 -13.34
CA ASP A 492 39.54 1.51 -12.87
C ASP A 492 40.52 1.37 -14.04
N LYS A 493 40.23 0.50 -15.00
CA LYS A 493 41.05 0.32 -16.21
C LYS A 493 41.19 1.61 -17.03
N HIS A 494 40.10 2.36 -17.20
CA HIS A 494 40.05 3.48 -18.13
C HIS A 494 40.30 4.85 -17.50
N PHE A 495 40.07 5.00 -16.20
CA PHE A 495 40.24 6.26 -15.47
C PHE A 495 41.22 6.16 -14.29
N LYS A 496 42.14 5.17 -14.33
CA LYS A 496 43.10 4.87 -13.25
C LYS A 496 43.82 6.08 -12.66
N THR A 497 44.30 6.98 -13.51
CA THR A 497 45.11 8.16 -13.12
C THR A 497 44.26 9.35 -12.70
N SER A 498 42.94 9.28 -12.83
CA SER A 498 42.03 10.36 -12.48
C SER A 498 41.76 10.36 -10.98
N SER A 499 42.62 11.03 -10.21
CA SER A 499 42.48 11.18 -8.75
C SER A 499 41.16 11.84 -8.32
N LYS A 500 40.41 12.43 -9.26
CA LYS A 500 39.12 13.08 -8.99
C LYS A 500 37.94 12.12 -8.90
N ILE A 501 38.06 10.89 -9.39
CA ILE A 501 36.91 9.96 -9.41
C ILE A 501 36.93 8.95 -8.26
N TRP A 502 38.09 8.64 -7.69
CA TRP A 502 38.19 7.65 -6.62
C TRP A 502 38.16 8.34 -5.26
N SER A 503 37.43 7.75 -4.32
CA SER A 503 37.23 8.31 -2.99
C SER A 503 37.23 7.21 -1.94
N ILE A 504 37.67 7.54 -0.73
CA ILE A 504 37.56 6.69 0.46
C ILE A 504 36.12 6.23 0.74
N THR A 505 35.14 6.99 0.25
CA THR A 505 33.70 6.69 0.40
C THR A 505 33.22 5.52 -0.46
N THR A 506 33.98 5.11 -1.48
CA THR A 506 33.58 4.02 -2.37
C THR A 506 33.52 2.69 -1.61
N MET A 507 34.54 2.39 -0.81
CA MET A 507 34.57 1.16 0.00
C MET A 507 33.53 1.21 1.13
N ASP A 508 33.24 2.40 1.67
CA ASP A 508 32.17 2.60 2.65
C ASP A 508 30.80 2.21 2.08
N PHE A 509 30.50 2.63 0.84
CA PHE A 509 29.25 2.24 0.18
C PHE A 509 29.20 0.75 -0.14
N ALA A 510 30.29 0.14 -0.64
CA ALA A 510 30.33 -1.30 -0.87
C ALA A 510 30.07 -2.09 0.43
N GLY A 511 30.64 -1.63 1.56
CA GLY A 511 30.41 -2.22 2.89
C GLY A 511 28.98 -2.05 3.38
N GLN A 512 28.38 -0.87 3.17
CA GLN A 512 27.00 -0.61 3.54
C GLN A 512 25.99 -1.50 2.80
N TYR A 513 26.21 -1.79 1.52
CA TYR A 513 25.26 -2.52 0.67
C TYR A 513 25.63 -3.99 0.44
N GLY A 514 26.68 -4.51 1.09
CA GLY A 514 26.93 -5.95 1.14
C GLY A 514 27.80 -6.51 0.01
N HIS A 515 28.58 -5.68 -0.67
CA HIS A 515 29.36 -6.09 -1.86
C HIS A 515 30.82 -6.44 -1.52
N LEU A 516 31.04 -7.64 -0.98
CA LEU A 516 32.38 -8.11 -0.54
C LEU A 516 33.38 -8.24 -1.69
N ASP A 517 32.91 -8.61 -2.88
CA ASP A 517 33.71 -8.72 -4.11
C ASP A 517 34.32 -7.38 -4.51
N ILE A 518 33.54 -6.30 -4.43
CA ILE A 518 33.99 -4.92 -4.64
C ILE A 518 35.00 -4.52 -3.58
N ILE A 519 34.74 -4.79 -2.29
CA ILE A 519 35.68 -4.47 -1.21
C ILE A 519 37.01 -5.18 -1.42
N THR A 520 36.97 -6.47 -1.78
CA THR A 520 38.14 -7.29 -2.06
C THR A 520 38.93 -6.72 -3.24
N TYR A 521 38.24 -6.39 -4.33
CA TYR A 521 38.87 -5.78 -5.51
C TYR A 521 39.54 -4.45 -5.16
N LEU A 522 38.82 -3.54 -4.48
CA LEU A 522 39.33 -2.24 -4.08
C LEU A 522 40.53 -2.38 -3.13
N ASN A 523 40.48 -3.29 -2.16
CA ASN A 523 41.59 -3.51 -1.23
C ASN A 523 42.86 -4.01 -1.93
N GLN A 524 42.73 -4.81 -3.00
CA GLN A 524 43.87 -5.37 -3.73
C GLN A 524 44.46 -4.39 -4.77
N HIS A 525 43.63 -3.57 -5.40
CA HIS A 525 44.01 -2.79 -6.58
C HIS A 525 44.13 -1.29 -6.30
N ARG A 526 43.66 -0.82 -5.14
CA ARG A 526 43.55 0.61 -4.81
C ARG A 526 44.14 0.93 -3.43
N THR A 527 44.44 2.23 -3.22
CA THR A 527 45.13 2.71 -2.00
C THR A 527 44.36 3.78 -1.25
N GLU A 528 43.21 4.25 -1.76
CA GLU A 528 42.40 5.28 -1.12
C GLU A 528 41.91 4.85 0.28
N GLY A 529 41.60 3.56 0.46
CA GLY A 529 41.14 3.01 1.75
C GLY A 529 39.65 3.22 2.00
N ALA A 530 39.25 3.14 3.27
CA ALA A 530 37.88 3.32 3.73
C ALA A 530 37.82 4.31 4.89
N THR A 531 36.63 4.54 5.44
CA THR A 531 36.48 5.10 6.79
C THR A 531 35.91 4.05 7.73
N TYR A 532 35.77 4.39 9.01
CA TYR A 532 35.06 3.55 9.99
C TYR A 532 33.63 3.19 9.55
N ARG A 533 33.03 3.98 8.63
CA ARG A 533 31.67 3.75 8.13
C ARG A 533 31.54 2.44 7.37
N ALA A 534 32.59 1.96 6.69
CA ALA A 534 32.55 0.67 6.00
C ALA A 534 32.18 -0.47 6.97
N MET A 535 32.83 -0.54 8.13
CA MET A 535 32.56 -1.57 9.13
C MET A 535 31.28 -1.28 9.94
N ASP A 536 31.04 -0.02 10.33
CA ASP A 536 29.84 0.36 11.07
C ASP A 536 28.54 0.06 10.29
N MET A 537 28.52 0.38 8.99
CA MET A 537 27.35 0.13 8.14
C MET A 537 27.24 -1.35 7.76
N ALA A 538 28.35 -2.05 7.49
CA ALA A 538 28.32 -3.50 7.29
C ALA A 538 27.72 -4.23 8.51
N ALA A 539 28.10 -3.83 9.72
CA ALA A 539 27.54 -4.37 10.96
C ALA A 539 26.04 -4.05 11.11
N LYS A 540 25.62 -2.82 10.77
CA LYS A 540 24.22 -2.40 10.79
C LYS A 540 23.33 -3.24 9.88
N TYR A 541 23.77 -3.51 8.66
CA TYR A 541 23.00 -4.24 7.65
C TYR A 541 23.25 -5.76 7.66
N GLY A 542 24.00 -6.27 8.64
CA GLY A 542 24.15 -7.71 8.84
C GLY A 542 25.20 -8.39 7.95
N HIS A 543 26.10 -7.63 7.32
CA HIS A 543 27.12 -8.16 6.41
C HIS A 543 28.34 -8.67 7.17
N ARG A 544 28.19 -9.82 7.85
CA ARG A 544 29.23 -10.42 8.71
C ARG A 544 30.56 -10.64 7.98
N GLU A 545 30.54 -11.21 6.78
CA GLU A 545 31.76 -11.51 6.02
C GLU A 545 32.57 -10.24 5.71
N ILE A 546 31.89 -9.13 5.48
CA ILE A 546 32.53 -7.82 5.28
C ILE A 546 33.14 -7.31 6.58
N VAL A 547 32.45 -7.45 7.72
CA VAL A 547 32.99 -7.06 9.03
C VAL A 547 34.27 -7.84 9.34
N GLU A 548 34.26 -9.15 9.13
CA GLU A 548 35.44 -10.01 9.31
C GLU A 548 36.57 -9.62 8.35
N PHE A 549 36.25 -9.45 7.06
CA PHE A 549 37.24 -9.05 6.06
C PHE A 549 37.90 -7.72 6.42
N LEU A 550 37.11 -6.69 6.74
CA LEU A 550 37.62 -5.37 7.11
C LEU A 550 38.45 -5.45 8.39
N HIS A 551 38.08 -6.27 9.38
CA HIS A 551 38.87 -6.45 10.59
C HIS A 551 40.26 -7.04 10.31
N TYR A 552 40.36 -8.06 9.47
CA TYR A 552 41.63 -8.75 9.21
C TYR A 552 42.51 -8.05 8.17
N ASN A 553 41.94 -7.25 7.27
CA ASN A 553 42.67 -6.68 6.14
C ASN A 553 42.83 -5.16 6.18
N ARG A 554 42.14 -4.46 7.08
CA ARG A 554 42.12 -2.99 7.18
C ARG A 554 42.46 -2.50 8.59
N THR A 555 42.89 -1.24 8.70
CA THR A 555 43.34 -0.64 9.98
C THR A 555 42.44 0.50 10.48
N GLU A 556 41.47 0.95 9.68
CA GLU A 556 40.56 2.05 10.01
C GLU A 556 39.63 1.75 11.19
N GLY A 557 39.30 0.47 11.40
CA GLY A 557 38.48 0.02 12.52
C GLY A 557 36.99 0.36 12.41
N CYS A 558 36.30 0.40 13.55
CA CYS A 558 34.89 0.76 13.67
C CYS A 558 34.68 1.76 14.82
N THR A 559 33.45 2.22 15.01
CA THR A 559 33.05 2.96 16.21
C THR A 559 32.18 2.08 17.12
N THR A 560 31.77 2.61 18.28
CA THR A 560 30.76 1.98 19.14
C THR A 560 29.42 1.73 18.42
N SER A 561 29.19 2.42 17.29
CA SER A 561 28.01 2.26 16.46
C SER A 561 27.95 0.90 15.75
N ALA A 562 29.08 0.27 15.41
CA ALA A 562 29.07 -1.05 14.76
C ALA A 562 28.35 -2.10 15.63
N MET A 563 28.79 -2.26 16.87
CA MET A 563 28.18 -3.20 17.81
C MET A 563 26.78 -2.74 18.22
N GLY A 564 26.59 -1.43 18.39
CA GLY A 564 25.29 -0.82 18.64
C GLY A 564 24.25 -1.20 17.59
N TYR A 565 24.51 -0.90 16.33
CA TYR A 565 23.60 -1.18 15.21
C TYR A 565 23.41 -2.67 14.95
N ALA A 566 24.47 -3.49 15.07
CA ALA A 566 24.32 -4.94 14.99
C ALA A 566 23.36 -5.46 16.07
N ALA A 567 23.45 -4.93 17.30
CA ALA A 567 22.56 -5.31 18.38
C ALA A 567 21.10 -4.88 18.13
N GLN A 568 20.87 -3.64 17.69
CA GLN A 568 19.52 -3.14 17.37
C GLN A 568 18.81 -4.00 16.32
N ASN A 569 19.55 -4.57 15.37
CA ASN A 569 19.01 -5.40 14.29
C ASN A 569 19.06 -6.91 14.60
N GLY A 570 19.47 -7.31 15.82
CA GLY A 570 19.48 -8.71 16.24
C GLY A 570 20.65 -9.55 15.70
N GLY A 571 21.71 -8.92 15.20
CA GLY A 571 22.88 -9.57 14.60
C GLY A 571 23.84 -10.17 15.65
N LEU A 572 23.39 -11.19 16.40
CA LEU A 572 24.17 -11.81 17.50
C LEU A 572 25.58 -12.21 17.07
N GLN A 573 25.74 -12.85 15.90
CA GLN A 573 27.05 -13.29 15.41
C GLN A 573 28.03 -12.14 15.17
N ILE A 574 27.54 -10.99 14.69
CA ILE A 574 28.37 -9.79 14.49
C ILE A 574 28.72 -9.16 15.84
N VAL A 575 27.78 -9.14 16.78
CA VAL A 575 28.02 -8.65 18.15
C VAL A 575 29.07 -9.51 18.86
N GLU A 576 28.97 -10.83 18.77
CA GLU A 576 29.96 -11.77 19.31
C GLU A 576 31.34 -11.54 18.69
N PHE A 577 31.40 -11.43 17.36
CA PHE A 577 32.65 -11.17 16.66
C PHE A 577 33.30 -9.85 17.09
N LEU A 578 32.52 -8.76 17.11
CA LEU A 578 33.02 -7.44 17.51
C LEU A 578 33.44 -7.42 18.99
N TYR A 579 32.69 -8.06 19.88
CA TYR A 579 33.05 -8.13 21.30
C TYR A 579 34.37 -8.87 21.53
N ASN A 580 34.59 -9.97 20.80
CA ASN A 580 35.77 -10.81 20.98
C ASN A 580 37.02 -10.24 20.29
N ASN A 581 36.88 -9.41 19.26
CA ASN A 581 37.99 -8.97 18.40
C ASN A 581 38.23 -7.45 18.36
N ARG A 582 37.34 -6.64 18.95
CA ARG A 582 37.42 -5.16 18.96
C ARG A 582 37.34 -4.60 20.37
N THR A 583 37.90 -3.41 20.59
CA THR A 583 37.99 -2.77 21.91
C THR A 583 37.01 -1.61 22.09
N GLU A 584 36.34 -1.17 21.02
CA GLU A 584 35.46 -0.01 21.00
C GLU A 584 34.21 -0.19 21.86
N GLY A 585 33.70 -1.42 21.97
CA GLY A 585 32.50 -1.75 22.74
C GLY A 585 31.20 -1.22 22.13
N CYS A 586 30.19 -0.95 22.97
CA CYS A 586 28.87 -0.49 22.55
C CYS A 586 28.37 0.70 23.39
N SER A 587 27.42 1.47 22.84
CA SER A 587 26.78 2.63 23.48
C SER A 587 25.35 2.29 23.95
N LEU A 588 24.64 3.26 24.56
CA LEU A 588 23.21 3.15 24.89
C LEU A 588 22.30 2.86 23.70
N ASP A 589 22.80 2.98 22.47
CA ASP A 589 22.04 2.66 21.27
C ASP A 589 21.65 1.18 21.21
N VAL A 590 22.33 0.27 21.92
CA VAL A 590 21.95 -1.14 22.00
C VAL A 590 20.55 -1.36 22.60
N LEU A 591 20.01 -0.39 23.35
CA LEU A 591 18.69 -0.49 24.01
C LEU A 591 17.50 -0.13 23.09
N LYS A 592 17.76 0.09 21.79
CA LYS A 592 16.76 0.55 20.81
C LYS A 592 16.51 -0.55 19.76
N PRO A 593 15.51 -1.42 19.90
CA PRO A 593 15.21 -2.44 18.89
C PRO A 593 14.81 -1.80 17.56
N ASN A 594 15.31 -2.40 16.48
CA ASN A 594 14.94 -2.12 15.10
C ASN A 594 14.54 -3.41 14.34
N THR A 595 14.43 -4.55 15.04
CA THR A 595 14.13 -5.87 14.47
C THR A 595 13.11 -6.65 15.32
N TYR A 596 12.81 -7.88 14.91
CA TYR A 596 12.00 -8.84 15.65
C TYR A 596 12.52 -9.06 17.08
N LEU A 597 11.63 -8.86 18.04
CA LEU A 597 11.96 -8.69 19.45
C LEU A 597 12.64 -9.91 20.10
N PRO A 598 12.28 -11.17 19.80
CA PRO A 598 12.96 -12.35 20.35
C PRO A 598 14.43 -12.45 19.93
N VAL A 599 14.76 -12.11 18.68
CA VAL A 599 16.15 -12.13 18.19
C VAL A 599 16.94 -11.01 18.86
N TYR A 600 16.32 -9.84 19.03
CA TYR A 600 16.90 -8.73 19.80
C TYR A 600 17.14 -9.09 21.27
N CYS A 601 16.20 -9.76 21.94
CA CYS A 601 16.36 -10.19 23.33
C CYS A 601 17.54 -11.16 23.50
N GLN A 602 17.78 -12.08 22.55
CA GLN A 602 18.97 -12.95 22.58
C GLN A 602 20.28 -12.15 22.58
N VAL A 603 20.33 -11.04 21.84
CA VAL A 603 21.49 -10.14 21.86
C VAL A 603 21.62 -9.45 23.21
N LEU A 604 20.51 -8.99 23.80
CA LEU A 604 20.53 -8.38 25.12
C LEU A 604 20.97 -9.37 26.20
N ASP A 605 20.52 -10.63 26.15
CA ASP A 605 20.96 -11.70 27.04
C ASP A 605 22.48 -11.91 26.97
N TYR A 606 23.05 -11.81 25.76
CA TYR A 606 24.49 -11.90 25.57
C TYR A 606 25.25 -10.70 26.14
N LEU A 607 24.73 -9.47 25.96
CA LEU A 607 25.39 -8.22 26.35
C LEU A 607 25.22 -7.87 27.84
N LEU A 608 24.09 -8.24 28.47
CA LEU A 608 23.77 -7.94 29.86
C LEU A 608 24.89 -8.30 30.85
N PRO A 609 25.43 -9.54 30.86
CA PRO A 609 26.53 -9.90 31.77
C PRO A 609 27.85 -9.20 31.43
N LYS A 610 28.02 -8.68 30.21
CA LYS A 610 29.27 -8.06 29.72
C LYS A 610 29.31 -6.55 29.96
N TYR A 611 28.15 -5.88 29.94
CA TYR A 611 28.01 -4.44 30.09
C TYR A 611 26.92 -4.05 31.12
N PRO A 612 27.00 -4.50 32.38
CA PRO A 612 25.93 -4.30 33.36
C PRO A 612 25.58 -2.83 33.62
N LEU A 613 26.54 -1.92 33.49
CA LEU A 613 26.32 -0.47 33.69
C LEU A 613 25.46 0.17 32.57
N LEU A 614 25.46 -0.39 31.35
CA LEU A 614 24.58 0.09 30.27
C LEU A 614 23.11 -0.22 30.60
N PHE A 615 22.85 -1.33 31.29
CA PHE A 615 21.53 -1.81 31.67
C PHE A 615 21.09 -1.34 33.07
N CYS A 616 21.53 -0.15 33.51
CA CYS A 616 21.06 0.41 34.77
C CYS A 616 19.62 0.97 34.67
N LYS A 617 18.90 0.96 35.79
CA LYS A 617 17.48 1.35 35.89
C LYS A 617 17.16 2.72 35.28
N GLU A 618 18.07 3.69 35.41
CA GLU A 618 17.89 5.05 34.88
C GLU A 618 17.87 5.11 33.35
N ASN A 619 18.74 4.35 32.69
CA ASN A 619 18.83 4.30 31.23
C ASN A 619 17.62 3.57 30.61
N ILE A 620 17.19 2.49 31.27
CA ILE A 620 16.11 1.64 30.81
C ILE A 620 14.74 2.32 31.00
N SER A 621 14.52 3.02 32.12
CA SER A 621 13.25 3.72 32.39
C SER A 621 12.89 4.71 31.27
N LYS A 622 13.88 5.42 30.72
CA LYS A 622 13.68 6.36 29.60
C LYS A 622 13.31 5.68 28.28
N GLU A 623 13.91 4.52 27.98
CA GLU A 623 13.64 3.80 26.73
C GLU A 623 12.38 2.89 26.82
N ILE A 624 12.08 2.30 27.99
CA ILE A 624 10.82 1.59 28.27
C ILE A 624 9.62 2.50 27.95
N LEU A 625 9.62 3.75 28.44
CA LEU A 625 8.54 4.70 28.17
C LEU A 625 8.35 5.00 26.67
N LYS A 626 9.41 4.89 25.86
CA LYS A 626 9.38 5.12 24.42
C LYS A 626 8.93 3.89 23.64
N HIS A 627 9.34 2.70 24.08
CA HIS A 627 8.94 1.42 23.50
C HIS A 627 7.48 1.07 23.80
N LEU A 628 6.95 1.50 24.95
CA LEU A 628 5.52 1.44 25.26
C LEU A 628 4.66 2.20 24.24
N LYS A 629 5.17 3.32 23.70
CA LYS A 629 4.48 4.11 22.67
C LYS A 629 4.46 3.43 21.29
N LYS A 630 5.32 2.43 21.06
CA LYS A 630 5.50 1.75 19.77
C LYS A 630 4.96 0.32 19.72
N GLY A 631 4.37 -0.17 20.82
CA GLY A 631 3.82 -1.52 20.89
C GLY A 631 4.85 -2.65 20.97
N TYR A 632 6.08 -2.37 21.41
CA TYR A 632 7.15 -3.38 21.54
C TYR A 632 7.10 -4.11 22.89
N PHE A 633 6.07 -4.95 23.04
CA PHE A 633 5.70 -5.52 24.35
C PHE A 633 6.56 -6.71 24.81
N GLU A 634 7.23 -7.45 23.93
CA GLU A 634 8.12 -8.57 24.33
C GLU A 634 9.46 -8.07 24.91
N ALA A 635 9.92 -6.89 24.49
CA ALA A 635 11.08 -6.23 25.08
C ALA A 635 10.76 -5.76 26.50
N MET A 636 9.53 -5.34 26.78
CA MET A 636 9.09 -5.03 28.15
C MET A 636 9.22 -6.25 29.06
N ASP A 637 8.71 -7.40 28.61
CA ASP A 637 8.77 -8.65 29.36
C ASP A 637 10.22 -9.10 29.62
N TRP A 638 11.14 -8.79 28.69
CA TRP A 638 12.57 -9.00 28.91
C TRP A 638 13.15 -8.04 29.95
N PHE A 639 12.88 -6.74 29.85
CA PHE A 639 13.38 -5.72 30.79
C PHE A 639 12.84 -5.94 32.21
N ASP A 640 11.55 -6.28 32.34
CA ASP A 640 10.89 -6.53 33.62
C ASP A 640 11.40 -7.80 34.32
N ARG A 641 11.79 -8.84 33.55
CA ARG A 641 12.31 -10.10 34.12
C ARG A 641 13.76 -10.02 34.57
N ASN A 642 14.59 -9.22 33.90
CA ASN A 642 16.04 -9.26 34.07
C ASN A 642 16.61 -8.13 34.94
N ILE A 643 15.82 -7.11 35.29
CA ILE A 643 16.33 -5.85 35.85
C ILE A 643 15.50 -5.36 37.07
N ILE A 644 14.77 -6.28 37.72
CA ILE A 644 14.22 -6.06 39.08
C ILE A 644 15.25 -6.49 40.12
#